data_AF-A0A7V3P2E5-F1
#
_entry.id   AF-A0A7V3P2E5-F1
#
_cell.length_a   1.000
_cell.length_b   1.000
_cell.length_c   1.000
_cell.angle_alpha   90.00
_cell.angle_beta   90.00
_cell.angle_gamma   90.00
#
_symmetry.space_group_name_H-M   'P 1'
#
loop_
_entity.id
_entity.type
_entity.pdbx_description
1 polymer ?
#
loop_
_entity_poly.entity_id
_entity_poly.type
_entity_poly.pdbx_seq_one_letter_code
_entity_poly.pdbx_strand_id
1 'polypeptide(L)'
;MFSSLFGLARSSISGSAHSHKRSRRRGRQSEHALSNWIWLTEDVPERNCYAQFRKTLWLSTSPKSATVLVTAQSKYKLFVNGRYVGRGPARAPEGVFYYDAHDVSQFLEQGANVIAFLVHYFGVDTYMGLAGKPGLNCKVEVELEDQKLEVITDKTWLVRRAEEWSNKGARINEFLGFQEVYESGLRVDDWNSVNCSEEGWRSPSIVNIEGRLLPRPIPLLEESTALPESVVGVFNSPARDKDVAPSELANLIASSPLSELVLGSVSNPEALLHKRGSMWVRTPRGNVGVVVILDFGREVFGELEIGISRCSRGYIDVAYSEVLEEGRVQPDRGGACYVDRIVLSKGPIAWQGFEPRAFRYVQLEFRWLGRGAAIEYVRVNRVGYPVRQVATFGCSDSILNAIWRTSSYTTQLCMEDSFIASPSFDRMLNWTDVHVQARAAYYAFGDTMLLAKALRDVAESQATDGRLTGISRSNPGKEPGDLMLLWVISVLDYYAFSGDLTLVRELYPRVRRLMKWFDKFVGSDGLVENMPVGLMPGGSAANGCPVEQSTALNALFCHALQVAGALADLFGNRSDAEHFNSRAHELKLAINKVFYVPEKAMYASGRVQGKLVEEYDLLANVFAALFDIADHYRKSAILRKISSTALSSVETPVEACYLIYGLYAHEMHDVALDLIREKWGDMLQHGATTFWERFDGLCPRCRGWSVCPTSDLIAEYVGIKASLATSRFSIVPHVADLKWARGSVSTPSGPLAVEWRANKTRLTVRVDVPIGVKADVCVPADLNSQVVLDGKPQAGKFMTIGAGTHVIVVTAPRRTSQSKIPKGQEPTPQPHVEILGELYAKRVKTSAAKLGKEQPAKKHSRRTRTRRTRDEEAQY
;
A
#
# COMPACT_ATOMS: atom_id res chain seq x y z
N MET A 1 -18.44 -36.97 -26.90
CA MET A 1 -17.46 -38.07 -26.99
C MET A 1 -16.63 -38.04 -25.73
N PHE A 2 -16.97 -38.96 -24.81
CA PHE A 2 -16.26 -39.24 -23.58
C PHE A 2 -15.09 -40.20 -23.87
N SER A 3 -14.11 -40.22 -22.96
CA SER A 3 -13.19 -41.32 -22.64
C SER A 3 -11.77 -41.32 -23.25
N SER A 4 -10.87 -41.93 -22.46
CA SER A 4 -9.41 -42.09 -22.59
C SER A 4 -8.62 -40.85 -22.12
N LEU A 5 -7.78 -40.90 -21.08
CA LEU A 5 -6.88 -41.95 -20.62
C LEU A 5 -6.74 -41.94 -19.08
N PHE A 6 -7.08 -43.07 -18.45
CA PHE A 6 -6.57 -43.51 -17.14
C PHE A 6 -5.83 -44.83 -17.38
N GLY A 7 -4.60 -44.94 -16.87
CA GLY A 7 -3.76 -46.14 -16.96
C GLY A 7 -2.30 -45.77 -16.75
N LEU A 8 -1.86 -45.62 -15.50
CA LEU A 8 -1.18 -46.64 -14.69
C LEU A 8 0.36 -46.49 -14.75
N ALA A 9 0.91 -45.92 -13.68
CA ALA A 9 2.17 -46.38 -13.11
C ALA A 9 2.09 -46.19 -11.58
N ARG A 10 1.71 -47.29 -10.89
CA ARG A 10 1.90 -47.44 -9.46
C ARG A 10 3.39 -47.68 -9.20
N SER A 11 4.06 -46.77 -8.52
CA SER A 11 5.24 -47.09 -7.72
C SER A 11 5.00 -46.56 -6.31
N SER A 12 4.85 -47.51 -5.39
CA SER A 12 4.77 -47.31 -3.95
C SER A 12 5.98 -46.53 -3.43
N ILE A 13 5.74 -45.33 -2.89
CA ILE A 13 6.64 -44.68 -1.95
C ILE A 13 5.80 -44.40 -0.71
N SER A 14 5.86 -45.32 0.25
CA SER A 14 5.48 -45.09 1.64
C SER A 14 6.47 -44.10 2.26
N GLY A 15 6.27 -42.81 1.99
CA GLY A 15 6.96 -41.72 2.67
C GLY A 15 6.03 -41.15 3.73
N SER A 16 6.25 -41.52 4.99
CA SER A 16 5.63 -40.86 6.14
C SER A 16 5.77 -39.35 5.98
N ALA A 17 4.66 -38.62 6.10
CA ALA A 17 4.63 -37.16 6.11
C ALA A 17 5.48 -36.64 7.28
N HIS A 18 6.77 -36.41 7.03
CA HIS A 18 7.60 -35.61 7.90
C HIS A 18 7.11 -34.18 7.76
N SER A 19 6.34 -33.75 8.75
CA SER A 19 6.04 -32.34 8.99
C SER A 19 7.32 -31.55 8.76
N HIS A 20 7.32 -30.63 7.80
CA HIS A 20 8.30 -29.55 7.81
C HIS A 20 8.10 -28.80 9.13
N LYS A 21 8.89 -29.16 10.13
CA LYS A 21 9.14 -28.32 11.29
C LYS A 21 9.73 -27.04 10.72
N ARG A 22 8.87 -26.06 10.43
CA ARG A 22 9.27 -24.66 10.44
C ARG A 22 9.95 -24.47 11.77
N SER A 23 11.28 -24.38 11.73
CA SER A 23 12.10 -23.94 12.84
C SER A 23 11.63 -22.52 13.19
N ARG A 24 10.58 -22.42 14.00
CA ARG A 24 10.37 -21.26 14.86
C ARG A 24 11.47 -21.36 15.92
N ARG A 25 12.70 -21.05 15.52
CA ARG A 25 13.66 -20.46 16.46
C ARG A 25 12.98 -19.16 16.89
N ARG A 26 12.24 -19.22 18.00
CA ARG A 26 12.04 -18.05 18.84
C ARG A 26 13.45 -17.56 19.13
N GLY A 27 13.90 -16.55 18.40
CA GLY A 27 15.08 -15.80 18.79
C GLY A 27 14.84 -15.41 20.23
N ARG A 28 15.71 -15.89 21.13
CA ARG A 28 15.96 -15.17 22.37
C ARG A 28 16.13 -13.71 21.96
N GLN A 29 15.43 -12.79 22.62
CA GLN A 29 15.82 -11.38 22.62
C GLN A 29 17.23 -11.33 23.20
N SER A 30 18.23 -11.54 22.37
CA SER A 30 19.58 -11.13 22.70
C SER A 30 19.63 -9.64 22.42
N GLU A 31 20.21 -8.90 23.34
CA GLU A 31 20.84 -7.61 23.10
C GLU A 31 22.03 -7.78 22.12
N HIS A 32 21.79 -8.31 20.91
CA HIS A 32 22.78 -8.36 19.83
C HIS A 32 22.88 -6.96 19.22
N ALA A 33 23.49 -6.05 19.97
CA ALA A 33 23.76 -4.71 19.50
C ALA A 33 24.63 -4.79 18.24
N LEU A 34 24.09 -4.26 17.14
CA LEU A 34 24.92 -3.71 16.08
C LEU A 34 25.96 -2.74 16.69
N SER A 35 27.09 -2.59 16.02
CA SER A 35 28.34 -2.10 16.60
C SER A 35 28.58 -0.61 16.35
N ASN A 36 29.81 -0.20 15.99
CA ASN A 36 30.13 1.17 15.66
C ASN A 36 29.61 1.52 14.27
N TRP A 37 29.00 2.69 14.13
CA TRP A 37 28.75 3.25 12.82
C TRP A 37 30.06 3.76 12.22
N ILE A 38 30.29 3.46 10.93
CA ILE A 38 31.48 3.89 10.20
C ILE A 38 31.10 4.69 8.96
N TRP A 39 31.93 5.68 8.59
CA TRP A 39 31.77 6.47 7.37
C TRP A 39 33.11 6.95 6.78
N LEU A 40 33.03 7.66 5.66
CA LEU A 40 34.15 8.36 5.03
C LEU A 40 34.80 9.38 5.98
N THR A 41 36.11 9.53 5.86
CA THR A 41 36.92 10.41 6.74
C THR A 41 37.17 11.80 6.15
N GLU A 42 37.34 11.89 4.83
CA GLU A 42 37.69 13.12 4.12
C GLU A 42 36.79 13.28 2.88
N ASP A 43 36.69 14.51 2.36
CA ASP A 43 35.97 14.86 1.12
C ASP A 43 34.54 14.33 1.04
N VAL A 44 33.80 14.38 2.16
CA VAL A 44 32.44 13.85 2.27
C VAL A 44 31.44 14.88 1.74
N PRO A 45 30.74 14.62 0.61
CA PRO A 45 29.63 15.46 0.21
C PRO A 45 28.51 15.45 1.27
N GLU A 46 27.93 16.62 1.53
CA GLU A 46 26.82 16.74 2.48
C GLU A 46 25.56 15.97 2.06
N ARG A 47 25.40 15.73 0.75
CA ARG A 47 24.26 15.03 0.15
C ARG A 47 24.65 14.24 -1.10
N ASN A 48 23.77 13.31 -1.48
CA ASN A 48 23.90 12.45 -2.66
C ASN A 48 25.29 11.80 -2.77
N CYS A 49 25.71 11.12 -1.69
CA CYS A 49 27.04 10.54 -1.57
C CYS A 49 26.97 9.01 -1.65
N TYR A 50 27.83 8.42 -2.47
CA TYR A 50 27.99 6.98 -2.58
C TYR A 50 29.36 6.57 -2.01
N ALA A 51 29.36 5.56 -1.16
CA ALA A 51 30.57 5.04 -0.52
C ALA A 51 30.65 3.52 -0.65
N GLN A 52 31.86 3.03 -0.92
CA GLN A 52 32.19 1.61 -0.96
C GLN A 52 32.93 1.24 0.31
N PHE A 53 32.46 0.21 0.99
CA PHE A 53 33.09 -0.37 2.18
C PHE A 53 33.50 -1.80 1.87
N ARG A 54 34.64 -2.24 2.39
CA ARG A 54 35.03 -3.65 2.32
C ARG A 54 35.79 -4.11 3.56
N LYS A 55 35.69 -5.40 3.81
CA LYS A 55 36.44 -6.11 4.84
C LYS A 55 36.87 -7.47 4.33
N THR A 56 38.16 -7.75 4.43
CA THR A 56 38.71 -9.08 4.14
C THR A 56 38.63 -9.96 5.40
N LEU A 57 38.16 -11.18 5.23
CA LEU A 57 38.01 -12.21 6.25
C LEU A 57 38.84 -13.43 5.86
N TRP A 58 39.46 -14.10 6.83
CA TRP A 58 40.16 -15.37 6.62
C TRP A 58 39.45 -16.48 7.40
N LEU A 59 39.01 -17.52 6.69
CA LEU A 59 38.29 -18.65 7.28
C LEU A 59 39.18 -19.91 7.25
N SER A 60 39.35 -20.57 8.40
CA SER A 60 40.16 -21.80 8.53
C SER A 60 39.53 -23.00 7.82
N THR A 61 38.20 -23.06 7.84
CA THR A 61 37.35 -24.09 7.23
C THR A 61 36.16 -23.45 6.51
N SER A 62 35.43 -24.21 5.71
CA SER A 62 34.15 -23.74 5.15
C SER A 62 33.12 -23.49 6.27
N PRO A 63 32.31 -22.42 6.19
CA PRO A 63 31.38 -22.09 7.27
C PRO A 63 30.19 -23.05 7.33
N LYS A 64 29.80 -23.44 8.54
CA LYS A 64 28.53 -24.15 8.82
C LYS A 64 27.34 -23.20 8.68
N SER A 65 27.51 -21.96 9.14
CA SER A 65 26.56 -20.87 8.91
C SER A 65 27.27 -19.53 8.99
N ALA A 66 26.78 -18.56 8.24
CA ALA A 66 27.26 -17.18 8.30
C ALA A 66 26.09 -16.20 8.08
N THR A 67 25.98 -15.21 8.96
CA THR A 67 24.93 -14.18 8.90
C THR A 67 25.56 -12.79 8.91
N VAL A 68 25.09 -11.91 8.03
CA VAL A 68 25.40 -10.49 8.04
C VAL A 68 24.19 -9.74 8.58
N LEU A 69 24.35 -9.13 9.75
CA LEU A 69 23.42 -8.16 10.31
C LEU A 69 23.86 -6.76 9.87
N VAL A 70 22.98 -5.98 9.25
CA VAL A 70 23.38 -4.69 8.68
C VAL A 70 22.24 -3.68 8.65
N THR A 71 22.60 -2.42 8.89
CA THR A 71 21.78 -1.25 8.56
C THR A 71 22.68 -0.13 8.03
N ALA A 72 22.08 0.88 7.42
CA ALA A 72 22.80 2.04 6.89
C ALA A 72 21.90 3.28 6.88
N GLN A 73 22.53 4.45 6.84
CA GLN A 73 21.87 5.71 6.50
C GLN A 73 22.42 6.18 5.14
N SER A 74 21.69 6.11 4.03
CA SER A 74 20.24 5.87 3.89
C SER A 74 19.87 4.50 3.32
N LYS A 75 20.68 3.96 2.40
CA LYS A 75 20.45 2.69 1.69
C LYS A 75 21.77 1.98 1.39
N TYR A 76 21.77 0.64 1.33
CA TYR A 76 22.93 -0.18 1.00
C TYR A 76 22.60 -1.31 0.02
N LYS A 77 23.63 -1.76 -0.71
CA LYS A 77 23.72 -3.04 -1.42
C LYS A 77 24.87 -3.86 -0.83
N LEU A 78 24.62 -5.12 -0.49
CA LEU A 78 25.58 -6.07 0.07
C LEU A 78 26.14 -6.98 -1.03
N PHE A 79 27.45 -7.17 -1.00
CA PHE A 79 28.19 -8.08 -1.85
C PHE A 79 29.11 -8.97 -1.01
N VAL A 80 29.24 -10.24 -1.41
CA VAL A 80 30.18 -11.19 -0.82
C VAL A 80 30.95 -11.87 -1.94
N ASN A 81 32.28 -11.77 -1.91
CA ASN A 81 33.17 -12.33 -2.94
C ASN A 81 32.75 -11.93 -4.37
N GLY A 82 32.45 -10.65 -4.57
CA GLY A 82 31.99 -10.09 -5.86
C GLY A 82 30.54 -10.41 -6.24
N ARG A 83 29.83 -11.25 -5.48
CA ARG A 83 28.44 -11.64 -5.76
C ARG A 83 27.46 -10.76 -4.96
N TYR A 84 26.44 -10.26 -5.63
CA TYR A 84 25.33 -9.54 -4.98
C TYR A 84 24.54 -10.49 -4.06
N VAL A 85 24.21 -10.02 -2.85
CA VAL A 85 23.45 -10.78 -1.85
C VAL A 85 22.07 -10.15 -1.59
N GLY A 86 22.01 -8.83 -1.47
CA GLY A 86 20.75 -8.14 -1.15
C GLY A 86 20.92 -6.65 -0.88
N ARG A 87 19.82 -6.01 -0.48
CA ARG A 87 19.71 -4.56 -0.26
C ARG A 87 18.94 -4.23 1.02
N GLY A 88 19.09 -2.99 1.46
CA GLY A 88 18.30 -2.45 2.56
C GLY A 88 18.75 -1.03 2.97
N PRO A 89 18.47 -0.59 4.20
CA PRO A 89 17.52 -1.20 5.13
C PRO A 89 16.06 -0.89 4.75
N ALA A 90 15.12 -1.54 5.44
CA ALA A 90 13.74 -1.03 5.52
C ALA A 90 13.74 0.36 6.16
N ARG A 91 12.85 1.23 5.68
CA ARG A 91 12.50 2.48 6.32
C ARG A 91 11.97 2.22 7.72
N ALA A 92 12.33 3.14 8.60
CA ALA A 92 12.02 3.11 10.01
C ALA A 92 11.51 4.49 10.46
N PRO A 93 10.73 4.54 11.55
CA PRO A 93 10.37 5.80 12.19
C PRO A 93 11.61 6.51 12.76
N GLU A 94 11.47 7.81 13.03
CA GLU A 94 12.55 8.62 13.61
C GLU A 94 13.11 7.99 14.90
N GLY A 95 14.44 8.00 15.04
CA GLY A 95 15.14 7.42 16.19
C GLY A 95 15.17 5.88 16.22
N VAL A 96 14.71 5.20 15.16
CA VAL A 96 14.79 3.75 14.99
C VAL A 96 15.54 3.44 13.70
N PHE A 97 16.36 2.39 13.73
CA PHE A 97 17.01 1.83 12.56
C PHE A 97 16.70 0.33 12.51
N TYR A 98 16.01 -0.09 11.46
CA TYR A 98 15.85 -1.51 11.19
C TYR A 98 17.16 -2.08 10.64
N TYR A 99 17.58 -3.23 11.17
CA TYR A 99 18.66 -4.01 10.60
C TYR A 99 18.13 -5.26 9.92
N ASP A 100 18.72 -5.56 8.78
CA ASP A 100 18.45 -6.75 8.01
C ASP A 100 19.40 -7.87 8.44
N ALA A 101 18.96 -9.12 8.28
CA ALA A 101 19.78 -10.31 8.48
C ALA A 101 19.86 -11.09 7.16
N HIS A 102 21.06 -11.17 6.60
CA HIS A 102 21.34 -11.92 5.35
C HIS A 102 22.10 -13.20 5.68
N ASP A 103 21.59 -14.34 5.23
CA ASP A 103 22.35 -15.59 5.23
C ASP A 103 23.36 -15.56 4.09
N VAL A 104 24.65 -15.52 4.44
CA VAL A 104 25.76 -15.45 3.48
C VAL A 104 26.58 -16.74 3.41
N SER A 105 26.13 -17.82 4.05
CA SER A 105 26.87 -19.07 4.20
C SER A 105 27.34 -19.63 2.85
N GLN A 106 26.47 -19.58 1.84
CA GLN A 106 26.73 -20.11 0.49
C GLN A 106 27.69 -19.25 -0.36
N PHE A 107 28.03 -18.04 0.09
CA PHE A 107 28.90 -17.12 -0.64
C PHE A 107 30.33 -17.12 -0.12
N LEU A 108 30.57 -17.72 1.04
CA LEU A 108 31.86 -17.78 1.71
C LEU A 108 32.57 -19.10 1.42
N GLU A 109 33.89 -19.03 1.29
CA GLU A 109 34.76 -20.16 0.97
C GLU A 109 35.87 -20.30 2.03
N GLN A 110 36.54 -21.45 2.08
CA GLN A 110 37.74 -21.59 2.93
C GLN A 110 38.84 -20.64 2.41
N GLY A 111 39.55 -19.96 3.31
CA GLY A 111 40.58 -18.98 2.95
C GLY A 111 40.07 -17.54 2.94
N ALA A 112 40.56 -16.74 1.98
CA ALA A 112 40.26 -15.31 1.90
C ALA A 112 38.85 -15.06 1.36
N ASN A 113 38.12 -14.16 2.01
CA ASN A 113 36.78 -13.73 1.63
C ASN A 113 36.66 -12.21 1.76
N VAL A 114 35.79 -11.58 1.00
CA VAL A 114 35.48 -10.15 1.10
C VAL A 114 33.98 -9.95 1.32
N ILE A 115 33.65 -9.22 2.39
CA ILE A 115 32.32 -8.63 2.60
C ILE A 115 32.41 -7.17 2.17
N ALA A 116 31.49 -6.73 1.32
CA ALA A 116 31.52 -5.40 0.74
C ALA A 116 30.12 -4.76 0.66
N PHE A 117 30.08 -3.44 0.78
CA PHE A 117 28.84 -2.65 0.71
C PHE A 117 29.01 -1.46 -0.21
N LEU A 118 28.00 -1.21 -1.06
CA LEU A 118 27.80 0.09 -1.69
C LEU A 118 26.68 0.80 -0.93
N VAL A 119 26.98 1.93 -0.32
CA VAL A 119 26.05 2.71 0.50
C VAL A 119 25.74 4.03 -0.19
N HIS A 120 24.47 4.36 -0.33
CA HIS A 120 23.99 5.66 -0.80
C HIS A 120 23.40 6.43 0.38
N TYR A 121 23.99 7.59 0.64
CA TYR A 121 23.51 8.55 1.60
C TYR A 121 22.86 9.72 0.88
N PHE A 122 21.56 9.90 1.12
CA PHE A 122 20.81 10.99 0.48
C PHE A 122 21.24 12.36 1.00
N GLY A 123 21.44 12.50 2.32
CA GLY A 123 21.76 13.77 2.99
C GLY A 123 20.68 14.85 2.89
N VAL A 124 19.45 14.43 2.59
CA VAL A 124 18.26 15.29 2.50
C VAL A 124 17.06 14.48 2.95
N ASP A 125 16.04 15.18 3.46
CA ASP A 125 14.78 14.54 3.80
C ASP A 125 14.07 14.02 2.55
N THR A 126 13.47 12.85 2.70
CA THR A 126 12.58 12.19 1.73
C THR A 126 11.34 11.68 2.46
N TYR A 127 10.31 11.27 1.73
CA TYR A 127 9.18 10.57 2.35
C TYR A 127 9.49 9.12 2.75
N MET A 128 10.69 8.63 2.45
CA MET A 128 11.20 7.33 2.88
C MET A 128 12.02 7.41 4.18
N GLY A 129 12.43 8.60 4.61
CA GLY A 129 13.24 8.80 5.81
C GLY A 129 13.84 10.19 5.91
N LEU A 130 14.13 10.62 7.15
CA LEU A 130 14.76 11.91 7.45
C LEU A 130 16.27 11.85 7.23
N ALA A 131 16.85 13.00 6.87
CA ALA A 131 18.28 13.18 6.87
C ALA A 131 18.83 13.01 8.29
N GLY A 132 19.91 12.25 8.40
CA GLY A 132 20.66 12.07 9.64
C GLY A 132 22.15 12.05 9.30
N LYS A 133 23.02 11.67 10.23
CA LYS A 133 24.43 11.49 9.88
C LYS A 133 24.60 10.26 8.98
N PRO A 134 25.47 10.30 7.97
CA PRO A 134 25.73 9.15 7.13
C PRO A 134 26.45 8.05 7.91
N GLY A 135 26.19 6.78 7.58
CA GLY A 135 26.89 5.69 8.24
C GLY A 135 26.47 4.30 7.77
N LEU A 136 27.39 3.35 7.93
CA LEU A 136 27.16 1.92 7.84
C LEU A 136 27.35 1.30 9.23
N ASN A 137 26.46 0.41 9.64
CA ASN A 137 26.65 -0.40 10.84
C ASN A 137 26.38 -1.87 10.49
N CYS A 138 27.39 -2.72 10.71
CA CYS A 138 27.32 -4.11 10.36
C CYS A 138 28.00 -4.99 11.41
N LYS A 139 27.45 -6.20 11.56
CA LYS A 139 28.01 -7.31 12.31
C LYS A 139 27.94 -8.57 11.44
N VAL A 140 29.06 -9.27 11.31
CA VAL A 140 29.18 -10.54 10.58
C VAL A 140 29.43 -11.63 11.62
N GLU A 141 28.56 -12.64 11.65
CA GLU A 141 28.66 -13.79 12.54
C GLU A 141 28.91 -15.04 11.69
N VAL A 142 30.02 -15.74 11.91
CA VAL A 142 30.40 -16.95 11.18
C VAL A 142 30.65 -18.10 12.14
N GLU A 143 29.98 -19.22 11.95
CA GLU A 143 30.20 -20.47 12.68
C GLU A 143 30.99 -21.44 11.79
N LEU A 144 32.21 -21.75 12.21
CA LEU A 144 33.11 -22.73 11.59
C LEU A 144 33.02 -24.07 12.32
N GLU A 145 33.80 -25.07 11.89
CA GLU A 145 33.83 -26.37 12.58
C GLU A 145 34.40 -26.28 13.99
N ASP A 146 35.41 -25.44 14.16
CA ASP A 146 36.32 -25.31 15.28
C ASP A 146 36.11 -24.04 16.11
N GLN A 147 35.52 -22.99 15.53
CA GLN A 147 35.37 -21.70 16.18
C GLN A 147 34.16 -20.88 15.70
N LYS A 148 33.83 -19.82 16.46
CA LYS A 148 32.90 -18.77 16.03
C LYS A 148 33.69 -17.48 15.81
N LEU A 149 33.56 -16.92 14.62
CA LEU A 149 34.15 -15.64 14.24
C LEU A 149 33.06 -14.57 14.27
N GLU A 150 33.39 -13.44 14.88
CA GLU A 150 32.55 -12.25 14.88
C GLU A 150 33.37 -11.06 14.35
N VAL A 151 32.85 -10.37 13.35
CA VAL A 151 33.47 -9.16 12.80
C VAL A 151 32.47 -8.02 12.82
N ILE A 152 32.88 -6.90 13.37
CA ILE A 152 32.06 -5.71 13.53
C ILE A 152 32.61 -4.56 12.67
N THR A 153 31.79 -3.55 12.39
CA THR A 153 32.26 -2.31 11.75
C THR A 153 33.16 -1.53 12.72
N ASP A 154 34.38 -1.25 12.26
CA ASP A 154 35.42 -0.55 13.02
C ASP A 154 36.46 0.10 12.06
N LYS A 155 37.56 0.63 12.60
CA LYS A 155 38.63 1.29 11.83
C LYS A 155 39.47 0.34 10.95
N THR A 156 39.30 -0.97 11.10
CA THR A 156 40.01 -1.99 10.31
C THR A 156 39.29 -2.34 9.01
N TRP A 157 38.10 -1.78 8.78
CA TRP A 157 37.46 -1.77 7.48
C TRP A 157 38.19 -0.82 6.53
N LEU A 158 37.98 -1.02 5.24
CA LEU A 158 38.42 -0.09 4.21
C LEU A 158 37.20 0.61 3.63
N VAL A 159 37.34 1.91 3.41
CA VAL A 159 36.32 2.75 2.76
C VAL A 159 36.95 3.60 1.66
N ARG A 160 36.15 3.87 0.62
CA ARG A 160 36.41 4.89 -0.39
C ARG A 160 35.10 5.51 -0.87
N ARG A 161 35.17 6.70 -1.45
CA ARG A 161 34.04 7.27 -2.18
C ARG A 161 33.88 6.52 -3.51
N ALA A 162 32.64 6.25 -3.89
CA ALA A 162 32.31 5.68 -5.20
C ALA A 162 32.17 6.81 -6.23
N GLU A 163 33.31 7.34 -6.69
CA GLU A 163 33.38 8.50 -7.60
C GLU A 163 32.69 8.26 -8.95
N GLU A 164 32.50 7.00 -9.34
CA GLU A 164 31.70 6.65 -10.50
C GLU A 164 30.22 7.04 -10.37
N TRP A 165 29.74 7.33 -9.15
CA TRP A 165 28.42 7.90 -8.92
C TRP A 165 28.55 9.38 -8.53
N SER A 166 28.22 10.27 -9.46
CA SER A 166 28.35 11.71 -9.26
C SER A 166 27.30 12.24 -8.28
N ASN A 167 27.72 13.13 -7.39
CA ASN A 167 26.83 13.85 -6.47
C ASN A 167 26.10 15.04 -7.14
N LYS A 168 26.31 15.27 -8.45
CA LYS A 168 25.73 16.39 -9.22
C LYS A 168 24.32 16.14 -9.73
N GLY A 169 23.79 14.93 -9.59
CA GLY A 169 22.41 14.61 -9.98
C GLY A 169 21.39 15.50 -9.27
N ALA A 170 20.35 15.93 -9.99
CA ALA A 170 19.27 16.72 -9.41
C ALA A 170 18.41 15.87 -8.48
N ARG A 171 17.65 16.51 -7.57
CA ARG A 171 16.55 15.80 -6.90
C ARG A 171 15.54 15.35 -7.95
N ILE A 172 15.03 14.11 -7.83
CA ILE A 172 13.94 13.64 -8.69
C ILE A 172 12.72 14.54 -8.46
N ASN A 173 12.39 14.78 -7.20
CA ASN A 173 11.43 15.79 -6.75
C ASN A 173 11.70 16.05 -5.25
N GLU A 174 10.85 16.83 -4.59
CA GLU A 174 10.99 17.13 -3.16
C GLU A 174 10.79 15.90 -2.24
N PHE A 175 10.17 14.82 -2.74
CA PHE A 175 9.79 13.63 -1.97
C PHE A 175 10.81 12.49 -2.08
N LEU A 176 11.46 12.35 -3.24
CA LEU A 176 12.34 11.23 -3.59
C LEU A 176 13.82 11.63 -3.58
N GLY A 177 14.71 10.66 -3.83
CA GLY A 177 16.16 10.86 -3.89
C GLY A 177 16.62 11.69 -5.10
N PHE A 178 17.64 11.18 -5.80
CA PHE A 178 18.35 11.92 -6.84
C PHE A 178 18.33 11.15 -8.16
N GLN A 179 18.34 11.91 -9.26
CA GLN A 179 18.78 11.42 -10.55
C GLN A 179 20.19 10.83 -10.42
N GLU A 180 20.42 9.73 -11.10
CA GLU A 180 21.70 9.05 -11.12
C GLU A 180 22.56 9.54 -12.29
N VAL A 181 23.78 9.96 -11.99
CA VAL A 181 24.78 10.34 -12.99
C VAL A 181 25.99 9.45 -12.79
N TYR A 182 26.17 8.49 -13.69
CA TYR A 182 27.17 7.45 -13.59
C TYR A 182 28.34 7.68 -14.56
N GLU A 183 29.56 7.78 -14.05
CA GLU A 183 30.78 7.98 -14.80
C GLU A 183 31.60 6.69 -14.91
N SER A 184 31.35 5.92 -15.97
CA SER A 184 31.98 4.60 -16.15
C SER A 184 33.51 4.61 -16.23
N GLY A 185 34.12 5.76 -16.54
CA GLY A 185 35.58 5.92 -16.58
C GLY A 185 36.25 6.01 -15.21
N LEU A 186 35.46 6.23 -14.14
CA LEU A 186 35.92 6.29 -12.75
C LEU A 186 35.64 4.99 -11.97
N ARG A 187 34.98 4.03 -12.62
CA ARG A 187 34.65 2.72 -12.03
C ARG A 187 35.92 2.00 -11.63
N VAL A 188 35.91 1.38 -10.45
CA VAL A 188 36.93 0.42 -10.05
C VAL A 188 36.36 -0.98 -10.15
N ASP A 189 36.97 -1.78 -11.03
CA ASP A 189 36.59 -3.16 -11.24
C ASP A 189 36.94 -4.02 -10.01
N ASP A 190 36.14 -5.05 -9.79
CA ASP A 190 36.38 -6.08 -8.78
C ASP A 190 36.52 -5.60 -7.33
N TRP A 191 36.15 -4.35 -7.03
CA TRP A 191 36.32 -3.67 -5.72
C TRP A 191 35.76 -4.44 -4.52
N ASN A 192 34.77 -5.30 -4.78
CA ASN A 192 34.04 -6.14 -3.83
C ASN A 192 34.52 -7.61 -3.83
N SER A 193 35.66 -7.91 -4.44
CA SER A 193 36.26 -9.24 -4.52
C SER A 193 37.62 -9.33 -3.81
N VAL A 194 38.12 -10.55 -3.61
CA VAL A 194 39.44 -10.82 -3.03
C VAL A 194 40.61 -10.28 -3.88
N ASN A 195 40.40 -10.05 -5.19
CA ASN A 195 41.45 -9.65 -6.12
C ASN A 195 41.65 -8.13 -6.22
N CYS A 196 40.84 -7.33 -5.52
CA CYS A 196 40.90 -5.88 -5.62
C CYS A 196 42.17 -5.28 -4.99
N SER A 197 42.83 -4.40 -5.75
CA SER A 197 43.88 -3.50 -5.23
C SER A 197 43.33 -2.58 -4.14
N GLU A 198 44.02 -2.53 -3.01
CA GLU A 198 43.68 -1.64 -1.90
C GLU A 198 44.21 -0.19 -2.10
N GLU A 199 44.77 0.11 -3.28
CA GLU A 199 45.17 1.47 -3.63
C GLU A 199 43.96 2.44 -3.62
N GLY A 200 44.13 3.60 -3.01
CA GLY A 200 43.07 4.62 -2.87
C GLY A 200 42.06 4.34 -1.75
N TRP A 201 42.14 3.20 -1.07
CA TRP A 201 41.32 2.93 0.11
C TRP A 201 41.90 3.60 1.36
N ARG A 202 41.02 3.87 2.33
CA ARG A 202 41.35 4.49 3.62
C ARG A 202 40.65 3.75 4.76
N SER A 203 41.16 3.89 5.99
CA SER A 203 40.40 3.51 7.18
C SER A 203 39.23 4.47 7.38
N PRO A 204 38.03 3.99 7.75
CA PRO A 204 36.87 4.85 7.99
C PRO A 204 36.96 5.57 9.34
N SER A 205 36.18 6.64 9.46
CA SER A 205 35.90 7.29 10.74
C SER A 205 34.77 6.58 11.47
N ILE A 206 34.88 6.47 12.79
CA ILE A 206 33.74 6.10 13.64
C ILE A 206 32.82 7.31 13.76
N VAL A 207 31.54 7.15 13.45
CA VAL A 207 30.53 8.20 13.57
C VAL A 207 29.55 7.87 14.69
N ASN A 208 29.10 8.88 15.43
CA ASN A 208 28.11 8.68 16.50
C ASN A 208 26.70 8.99 15.98
N ILE A 209 25.91 7.92 15.77
CA ILE A 209 24.51 7.96 15.34
C ILE A 209 23.66 7.37 16.47
N GLU A 210 22.80 8.19 17.05
CA GLU A 210 21.89 7.78 18.10
C GLU A 210 20.61 7.18 17.50
N GLY A 211 20.10 6.12 18.11
CA GLY A 211 18.87 5.46 17.69
C GLY A 211 18.80 4.02 18.18
N ARG A 212 17.59 3.48 18.25
CA ARG A 212 17.37 2.07 18.61
C ARG A 212 17.54 1.19 17.38
N LEU A 213 18.36 0.15 17.49
CA LEU A 213 18.57 -0.84 16.44
C LEU A 213 17.61 -2.00 16.66
N LEU A 214 16.66 -2.18 15.75
CA LEU A 214 15.63 -3.22 15.85
C LEU A 214 15.75 -4.18 14.66
N PRO A 215 15.49 -5.49 14.85
CA PRO A 215 15.43 -6.40 13.73
C PRO A 215 14.31 -6.01 12.77
N ARG A 216 14.53 -6.17 11.47
CA ARG A 216 13.51 -5.98 10.44
C ARG A 216 12.26 -6.82 10.78
N PRO A 217 11.06 -6.22 10.92
CA PRO A 217 9.84 -6.94 11.33
C PRO A 217 9.09 -7.61 10.17
N ILE A 218 9.60 -7.47 8.94
CA ILE A 218 9.03 -8.00 7.70
C ILE A 218 10.10 -8.78 6.91
N PRO A 219 9.72 -9.65 5.96
CA PRO A 219 10.68 -10.28 5.07
C PRO A 219 11.51 -9.27 4.25
N LEU A 220 12.69 -9.71 3.78
CA LEU A 220 13.45 -8.98 2.76
C LEU A 220 12.64 -8.84 1.48
N LEU A 221 12.92 -7.80 0.70
CA LEU A 221 12.24 -7.58 -0.57
C LEU A 221 12.59 -8.69 -1.57
N GLU A 222 11.64 -9.05 -2.43
CA GLU A 222 11.86 -9.97 -3.54
C GLU A 222 12.44 -9.21 -4.74
N GLU A 223 13.38 -9.85 -5.42
CA GLU A 223 14.03 -9.31 -6.61
C GLU A 223 13.81 -10.27 -7.79
N SER A 224 13.39 -9.73 -8.94
CA SER A 224 13.12 -10.53 -10.14
C SER A 224 13.42 -9.78 -11.43
N THR A 225 13.91 -10.48 -12.44
CA THR A 225 14.20 -9.84 -13.73
C THR A 225 12.94 -9.64 -14.57
N ALA A 226 12.78 -8.44 -15.12
CA ALA A 226 11.83 -8.13 -16.17
C ALA A 226 12.56 -7.64 -17.43
N LEU A 227 12.05 -8.04 -18.59
CA LEU A 227 12.54 -7.61 -19.90
C LEU A 227 11.50 -6.68 -20.53
N PRO A 228 11.91 -5.80 -21.45
CA PRO A 228 10.97 -5.09 -22.29
C PRO A 228 10.18 -6.09 -23.15
N GLU A 229 8.91 -5.76 -23.44
CA GLU A 229 8.02 -6.59 -24.25
C GLU A 229 7.98 -6.15 -25.72
N SER A 230 8.29 -4.88 -26.01
CA SER A 230 8.36 -4.38 -27.39
C SER A 230 9.29 -3.18 -27.55
N VAL A 231 9.77 -2.97 -28.78
CA VAL A 231 10.42 -1.73 -29.21
C VAL A 231 9.34 -0.81 -29.78
N VAL A 232 9.10 0.32 -29.13
CA VAL A 232 8.10 1.31 -29.60
C VAL A 232 8.60 1.99 -30.89
N GLY A 233 9.89 2.29 -30.95
CA GLY A 233 10.50 2.85 -32.15
C GLY A 233 11.94 3.32 -31.95
N VAL A 234 12.54 3.70 -33.08
CA VAL A 234 13.88 4.29 -33.15
C VAL A 234 13.82 5.63 -33.85
N PHE A 235 14.49 6.64 -33.29
CA PHE A 235 14.31 8.02 -33.70
C PHE A 235 15.62 8.80 -33.69
N ASN A 236 15.61 9.96 -34.34
CA ASN A 236 16.56 11.02 -34.02
C ASN A 236 15.97 11.99 -32.99
N SER A 237 16.81 12.46 -32.07
CA SER A 237 16.50 13.59 -31.20
C SER A 237 17.30 14.83 -31.59
N PRO A 238 16.82 16.05 -31.29
CA PRO A 238 17.44 17.28 -31.75
C PRO A 238 18.87 17.47 -31.24
N ALA A 239 19.57 18.42 -31.86
CA ALA A 239 20.87 18.84 -31.38
C ALA A 239 20.79 19.33 -29.94
N ARG A 240 21.70 18.87 -29.08
CA ARG A 240 21.82 19.30 -27.68
C ARG A 240 23.26 19.66 -27.37
N ASP A 241 23.48 20.69 -26.57
CA ASP A 241 24.82 21.01 -26.10
C ASP A 241 25.40 19.91 -25.22
N LYS A 242 26.72 19.76 -25.26
CA LYS A 242 27.40 18.68 -24.55
C LYS A 242 27.39 18.86 -23.03
N ASP A 243 27.40 20.11 -22.59
CA ASP A 243 27.56 20.49 -21.18
C ASP A 243 26.22 20.75 -20.47
N VAL A 244 25.11 20.28 -21.04
CA VAL A 244 23.78 20.38 -20.42
C VAL A 244 23.79 19.75 -19.04
N ALA A 245 23.33 20.53 -18.05
CA ALA A 245 23.23 20.11 -16.66
C ALA A 245 22.24 18.94 -16.52
N PRO A 246 22.53 17.92 -15.68
CA PRO A 246 21.62 16.80 -15.46
C PRO A 246 20.18 17.23 -15.07
N SER A 247 20.04 18.32 -14.32
CA SER A 247 18.76 18.91 -13.90
C SER A 247 17.86 19.38 -15.04
N GLU A 248 18.42 19.68 -16.20
CA GLU A 248 17.66 20.19 -17.36
C GLU A 248 17.17 19.06 -18.27
N LEU A 249 17.68 17.83 -18.09
CA LEU A 249 17.46 16.74 -19.04
C LEU A 249 16.01 16.30 -19.12
N ALA A 250 15.28 16.27 -18.01
CA ALA A 250 13.88 15.86 -18.00
C ALA A 250 13.04 16.79 -18.90
N ASN A 251 13.08 18.10 -18.63
CA ASN A 251 12.35 19.10 -19.42
C ASN A 251 12.81 19.11 -20.89
N LEU A 252 14.11 18.98 -21.14
CA LEU A 252 14.63 18.94 -22.51
C LEU A 252 14.15 17.70 -23.26
N ILE A 253 14.16 16.52 -22.64
CA ILE A 253 13.71 15.28 -23.27
C ILE A 253 12.19 15.33 -23.52
N ALA A 254 11.41 15.79 -22.54
CA ALA A 254 9.97 15.94 -22.65
C ALA A 254 9.55 16.89 -23.80
N SER A 255 10.23 18.03 -23.91
CA SER A 255 9.93 19.06 -24.92
C SER A 255 10.54 18.79 -26.29
N SER A 256 11.57 17.95 -26.39
CA SER A 256 12.27 17.68 -27.66
C SER A 256 11.38 16.87 -28.61
N PRO A 257 11.11 17.34 -29.84
CA PRO A 257 10.44 16.53 -30.85
C PRO A 257 11.37 15.40 -31.32
N LEU A 258 10.81 14.20 -31.48
CA LEU A 258 11.50 13.08 -32.10
C LEU A 258 11.15 13.05 -33.59
N SER A 259 12.15 12.78 -34.44
CA SER A 259 11.96 12.59 -35.87
C SER A 259 12.31 11.16 -36.27
N GLU A 260 11.91 10.77 -37.49
CA GLU A 260 12.39 9.52 -38.09
C GLU A 260 13.93 9.44 -38.05
N LEU A 261 14.46 8.22 -37.88
CA LEU A 261 15.90 7.96 -37.84
C LEU A 261 16.50 8.08 -39.25
N VAL A 262 17.05 9.26 -39.57
CA VAL A 262 17.76 9.55 -40.83
C VAL A 262 19.28 9.72 -40.61
N LEU A 263 19.70 10.08 -39.40
CA LEU A 263 21.09 10.34 -39.03
C LEU A 263 21.58 9.33 -37.99
N GLY A 264 22.69 8.64 -38.29
CA GLY A 264 23.18 7.54 -37.47
C GLY A 264 22.56 6.19 -37.87
N SER A 265 22.66 5.19 -37.01
CA SER A 265 22.04 3.88 -37.27
C SER A 265 21.76 3.10 -35.99
N VAL A 266 20.70 2.30 -36.03
CA VAL A 266 20.42 1.24 -35.05
C VAL A 266 20.25 -0.06 -35.83
N SER A 267 20.91 -1.12 -35.40
CA SER A 267 20.80 -2.46 -35.98
C SER A 267 20.33 -3.44 -34.93
N ASN A 268 19.33 -4.25 -35.28
CA ASN A 268 18.74 -5.28 -34.43
C ASN A 268 18.19 -4.75 -33.07
N PRO A 269 17.32 -3.74 -33.05
CA PRO A 269 16.77 -3.19 -31.79
C PRO A 269 15.98 -4.24 -30.99
N GLU A 270 15.32 -5.18 -31.67
CA GLU A 270 14.57 -6.29 -31.05
C GLU A 270 15.45 -7.22 -30.18
N ALA A 271 16.78 -7.18 -30.35
CA ALA A 271 17.70 -7.89 -29.46
C ALA A 271 17.52 -7.53 -27.98
N LEU A 272 17.05 -6.30 -27.71
CA LEU A 272 16.85 -5.79 -26.34
C LEU A 272 15.66 -6.43 -25.61
N LEU A 273 14.77 -7.14 -26.33
CA LEU A 273 13.64 -7.86 -25.74
C LEU A 273 14.05 -9.22 -25.16
N HIS A 274 15.30 -9.64 -25.37
CA HIS A 274 15.78 -10.97 -25.04
C HIS A 274 16.91 -10.93 -24.03
N LYS A 275 17.10 -12.04 -23.30
CA LYS A 275 18.21 -12.20 -22.34
C LYS A 275 19.60 -12.21 -23.00
N ARG A 276 19.64 -12.47 -24.29
CA ARG A 276 20.85 -12.57 -25.11
C ARG A 276 20.54 -11.99 -26.48
N GLY A 277 21.49 -11.24 -27.00
CA GLY A 277 21.39 -10.52 -28.26
C GLY A 277 22.35 -9.36 -28.20
N SER A 278 22.56 -8.68 -29.32
CA SER A 278 23.32 -7.44 -29.33
C SER A 278 22.65 -6.48 -30.30
N MET A 279 22.24 -5.33 -29.77
CA MET A 279 21.82 -4.18 -30.55
C MET A 279 23.06 -3.32 -30.80
N TRP A 280 23.28 -2.94 -32.05
CA TRP A 280 24.33 -1.98 -32.39
C TRP A 280 23.73 -0.60 -32.63
N VAL A 281 24.29 0.44 -32.01
CA VAL A 281 23.87 1.83 -32.21
C VAL A 281 25.07 2.70 -32.57
N ARG A 282 24.89 3.62 -33.52
CA ARG A 282 25.89 4.63 -33.90
C ARG A 282 25.23 5.99 -34.03
N THR A 283 25.78 7.01 -33.37
CA THR A 283 25.30 8.39 -33.50
C THR A 283 25.95 9.07 -34.71
N PRO A 284 25.29 10.07 -35.32
CA PRO A 284 25.90 10.90 -36.35
C PRO A 284 27.10 11.69 -35.82
N ARG A 285 27.88 12.28 -36.74
CA ARG A 285 28.85 13.33 -36.37
C ARG A 285 28.07 14.60 -36.03
N GLY A 286 28.31 15.18 -34.85
CA GLY A 286 27.62 16.38 -34.38
C GLY A 286 26.85 16.13 -33.08
N ASN A 287 25.81 16.94 -32.86
CA ASN A 287 25.11 17.03 -31.57
C ASN A 287 23.70 16.41 -31.58
N VAL A 288 23.27 15.83 -32.71
CA VAL A 288 21.99 15.09 -32.86
C VAL A 288 22.09 13.72 -32.18
N GLY A 289 21.04 13.32 -31.47
CA GLY A 289 20.98 12.03 -30.76
C GLY A 289 20.30 10.92 -31.58
N VAL A 290 20.52 9.68 -31.14
CA VAL A 290 19.78 8.50 -31.61
C VAL A 290 19.01 7.95 -30.42
N VAL A 291 17.73 7.65 -30.60
CA VAL A 291 16.82 7.26 -29.53
C VAL A 291 16.24 5.88 -29.80
N VAL A 292 16.12 5.07 -28.76
CA VAL A 292 15.34 3.82 -28.76
C VAL A 292 14.35 3.89 -27.61
N ILE A 293 13.06 3.67 -27.89
CA ILE A 293 12.01 3.62 -26.86
C ILE A 293 11.54 2.17 -26.71
N LEU A 294 11.46 1.70 -25.46
CA LEU A 294 11.04 0.35 -25.10
C LEU A 294 9.78 0.40 -24.23
N ASP A 295 8.83 -0.51 -24.48
CA ASP A 295 7.65 -0.73 -23.64
C ASP A 295 7.80 -2.04 -22.87
N PHE A 296 7.65 -2.00 -21.55
CA PHE A 296 7.65 -3.17 -20.68
C PHE A 296 6.28 -3.88 -20.61
N GLY A 297 5.30 -3.44 -21.41
CA GLY A 297 3.94 -3.98 -21.52
C GLY A 297 3.02 -3.57 -20.37
N ARG A 298 3.60 -3.27 -19.21
CA ARG A 298 2.94 -2.77 -18.00
C ARG A 298 3.93 -2.03 -17.12
N GLU A 299 3.43 -1.27 -16.13
CA GLU A 299 4.28 -0.58 -15.15
C GLU A 299 5.17 -1.59 -14.43
N VAL A 300 6.44 -1.24 -14.25
CA VAL A 300 7.44 -1.97 -13.49
C VAL A 300 8.05 -1.04 -12.45
N PHE A 301 8.49 -1.61 -11.34
CA PHE A 301 9.22 -0.89 -10.31
C PHE A 301 10.51 -1.65 -9.97
N GLY A 302 11.65 -1.01 -10.18
CA GLY A 302 12.94 -1.66 -10.02
C GLY A 302 14.11 -0.87 -10.60
N GLU A 303 15.29 -1.47 -10.55
CA GLU A 303 16.52 -0.84 -11.07
C GLU A 303 16.72 -1.22 -12.52
N LEU A 304 16.97 -0.25 -13.38
CA LEU A 304 17.35 -0.53 -14.76
C LEU A 304 18.80 -1.05 -14.80
N GLU A 305 19.03 -2.07 -15.63
CA GLU A 305 20.34 -2.63 -15.92
C GLU A 305 20.61 -2.56 -17.42
N ILE A 306 21.79 -2.07 -17.78
CA ILE A 306 22.26 -1.98 -19.16
C ILE A 306 23.64 -2.64 -19.26
N GLY A 307 23.72 -3.67 -20.10
CA GLY A 307 24.97 -4.34 -20.45
C GLY A 307 25.52 -3.85 -21.78
N ILE A 308 26.78 -3.44 -21.79
CA ILE A 308 27.48 -2.90 -22.95
C ILE A 308 28.78 -3.69 -23.12
N SER A 309 28.95 -4.38 -24.26
CA SER A 309 30.18 -5.15 -24.50
C SER A 309 31.29 -4.30 -25.10
N ARG A 310 30.92 -3.27 -25.87
CA ARG A 310 31.84 -2.35 -26.56
C ARG A 310 31.17 -0.99 -26.73
N CYS A 311 31.86 0.09 -26.39
CA CYS A 311 31.41 1.45 -26.71
C CYS A 311 32.56 2.43 -26.94
N SER A 312 32.30 3.48 -27.72
CA SER A 312 33.09 4.72 -27.68
C SER A 312 32.65 5.63 -26.54
N ARG A 313 33.46 6.67 -26.24
CA ARG A 313 33.05 7.72 -25.30
C ARG A 313 31.78 8.42 -25.79
N GLY A 314 30.90 8.80 -24.87
CA GLY A 314 29.63 9.47 -25.15
C GLY A 314 28.68 9.41 -23.95
N TYR A 315 27.38 9.56 -24.19
CA TYR A 315 26.36 9.42 -23.15
C TYR A 315 25.24 8.46 -23.57
N ILE A 316 24.62 7.87 -22.55
CA ILE A 316 23.26 7.34 -22.60
C ILE A 316 22.45 8.13 -21.57
N ASP A 317 21.47 8.93 -22.03
CA ASP A 317 20.45 9.51 -21.16
C ASP A 317 19.27 8.53 -21.12
N VAL A 318 18.86 8.12 -19.93
CA VAL A 318 17.81 7.12 -19.68
C VAL A 318 16.61 7.84 -19.09
N ALA A 319 15.58 8.08 -19.89
CA ALA A 319 14.35 8.73 -19.44
C ALA A 319 13.24 7.70 -19.20
N TYR A 320 12.48 7.88 -18.13
CA TYR A 320 11.42 6.95 -17.71
C TYR A 320 10.05 7.62 -17.72
N SER A 321 9.00 6.90 -18.05
CA SER A 321 7.62 7.39 -17.88
C SER A 321 6.60 6.26 -17.76
N GLU A 322 5.48 6.55 -17.11
CA GLU A 322 4.29 5.68 -17.08
C GLU A 322 3.45 5.79 -18.37
N VAL A 323 3.65 6.86 -19.15
CA VAL A 323 2.87 7.14 -20.37
C VAL A 323 3.75 7.46 -21.57
N LEU A 324 3.13 7.41 -22.75
CA LEU A 324 3.63 8.09 -23.94
C LEU A 324 2.65 9.22 -24.30
N GLU A 325 3.16 10.42 -24.51
CA GLU A 325 2.38 11.56 -25.04
C GLU A 325 2.91 11.89 -26.42
N GLU A 326 2.05 11.78 -27.45
CA GLU A 326 2.45 11.91 -28.86
C GLU A 326 3.62 10.98 -29.24
N GLY A 327 3.64 9.77 -28.66
CA GLY A 327 4.69 8.77 -28.88
C GLY A 327 6.00 9.03 -28.13
N ARG A 328 6.05 10.05 -27.25
CA ARG A 328 7.25 10.44 -26.50
C ARG A 328 7.14 10.11 -25.01
N VAL A 329 8.27 9.75 -24.41
CA VAL A 329 8.40 9.56 -22.97
C VAL A 329 8.35 10.94 -22.28
N GLN A 330 7.57 11.04 -21.19
CA GLN A 330 7.43 12.25 -20.38
C GLN A 330 8.12 12.08 -19.02
N PRO A 331 9.44 12.34 -18.91
CA PRO A 331 10.19 12.18 -17.67
C PRO A 331 10.07 13.35 -16.68
N ASP A 332 9.40 14.43 -17.07
CA ASP A 332 9.14 15.62 -16.24
C ASP A 332 7.72 15.65 -15.62
N ARG A 333 6.94 14.59 -15.85
CA ARG A 333 5.55 14.48 -15.45
C ARG A 333 5.37 14.72 -13.95
N GLY A 334 4.46 15.62 -13.59
CA GLY A 334 4.22 16.02 -12.19
C GLY A 334 5.35 16.86 -11.58
N GLY A 335 6.24 17.44 -12.40
CA GLY A 335 7.40 18.21 -11.94
C GLY A 335 8.58 17.35 -11.47
N ALA A 336 8.59 16.07 -11.81
CA ALA A 336 9.67 15.16 -11.45
C ALA A 336 10.87 15.27 -12.43
N CYS A 337 12.01 14.67 -12.09
CA CYS A 337 13.20 14.57 -12.95
C CYS A 337 13.58 13.10 -13.10
N TYR A 338 12.78 12.34 -13.86
CA TYR A 338 12.94 10.91 -14.10
C TYR A 338 13.89 10.64 -15.28
N VAL A 339 15.12 11.14 -15.18
CA VAL A 339 16.18 10.87 -16.15
C VAL A 339 17.45 10.49 -15.41
N ASP A 340 18.11 9.41 -15.80
CA ASP A 340 19.47 9.09 -15.37
C ASP A 340 20.45 9.31 -16.53
N ARG A 341 21.74 9.54 -16.24
CA ARG A 341 22.80 9.72 -17.25
C ARG A 341 23.94 8.76 -17.01
N ILE A 342 24.35 8.06 -18.06
CA ILE A 342 25.54 7.22 -18.09
C ILE A 342 26.59 7.87 -18.99
N VAL A 343 27.70 8.32 -18.40
CA VAL A 343 28.88 8.81 -19.12
C VAL A 343 29.76 7.62 -19.49
N LEU A 344 29.85 7.34 -20.79
CA LEU A 344 30.53 6.17 -21.31
C LEU A 344 32.02 6.44 -21.50
N SER A 345 32.84 5.51 -21.00
CA SER A 345 34.26 5.37 -21.30
C SER A 345 34.45 4.26 -22.36
N LYS A 346 35.69 3.98 -22.78
CA LYS A 346 35.93 2.90 -23.75
C LYS A 346 35.97 1.56 -23.02
N GLY A 347 35.29 0.55 -23.55
CA GLY A 347 35.35 -0.82 -23.06
C GLY A 347 33.98 -1.38 -22.68
N PRO A 348 33.96 -2.54 -22.00
CA PRO A 348 32.73 -3.14 -21.50
C PRO A 348 32.21 -2.42 -20.25
N ILE A 349 30.90 -2.17 -20.21
CA ILE A 349 30.21 -1.50 -19.11
C ILE A 349 28.99 -2.32 -18.72
N ALA A 350 28.91 -2.72 -17.45
CA ALA A 350 27.68 -3.20 -16.84
C ALA A 350 27.24 -2.14 -15.84
N TRP A 351 26.15 -1.43 -16.17
CA TRP A 351 25.54 -0.45 -15.28
C TRP A 351 24.23 -0.99 -14.74
N GLN A 352 23.99 -0.76 -13.46
CA GLN A 352 22.74 -1.03 -12.76
C GLN A 352 22.44 0.18 -11.88
N GLY A 353 21.23 0.71 -11.98
CA GLY A 353 20.78 1.79 -11.12
C GLY A 353 20.89 1.45 -9.63
N PHE A 354 21.10 2.44 -8.77
CA PHE A 354 21.13 2.24 -7.32
C PHE A 354 19.74 2.28 -6.69
N GLU A 355 18.95 3.30 -7.02
CA GLU A 355 17.58 3.42 -6.54
C GLU A 355 16.60 2.89 -7.60
N PRO A 356 15.51 2.21 -7.20
CA PRO A 356 14.49 1.77 -8.15
C PRO A 356 13.76 2.96 -8.79
N ARG A 357 13.30 2.77 -10.03
CA ARG A 357 12.43 3.69 -10.78
C ARG A 357 11.13 2.96 -11.10
N ALA A 358 10.02 3.70 -11.11
CA ALA A 358 8.72 3.19 -11.54
C ALA A 358 8.35 3.76 -12.90
N PHE A 359 8.05 2.89 -13.87
CA PHE A 359 7.75 3.28 -15.25
C PHE A 359 7.16 2.13 -16.04
N ARG A 360 6.58 2.42 -17.20
CA ARG A 360 6.24 1.42 -18.22
C ARG A 360 7.14 1.55 -19.45
N TYR A 361 7.43 2.80 -19.83
CA TYR A 361 8.24 3.13 -20.98
C TYR A 361 9.61 3.64 -20.54
N VAL A 362 10.65 3.23 -21.26
CA VAL A 362 12.00 3.78 -21.10
C VAL A 362 12.50 4.25 -22.46
N GLN A 363 13.07 5.46 -22.47
CA GLN A 363 13.77 6.03 -23.61
C GLN A 363 15.27 5.99 -23.34
N LEU A 364 16.01 5.32 -24.23
CA LEU A 364 17.47 5.33 -24.26
C LEU A 364 17.92 6.30 -25.35
N GLU A 365 18.49 7.44 -24.92
CA GLU A 365 19.00 8.47 -25.82
C GLU A 365 20.53 8.43 -25.87
N PHE A 366 21.06 8.05 -27.01
CA PHE A 366 22.48 7.90 -27.28
C PHE A 366 23.03 9.17 -27.93
N ARG A 367 24.13 9.71 -27.37
CA ARG A 367 24.78 10.92 -27.91
C ARG A 367 26.31 10.78 -27.94
N TRP A 368 26.92 11.35 -28.99
CA TRP A 368 28.37 11.38 -29.24
C TRP A 368 29.10 10.02 -29.31
N LEU A 369 28.38 8.93 -29.63
CA LEU A 369 28.94 7.60 -29.87
C LEU A 369 29.49 7.45 -31.30
N GLY A 370 30.51 8.22 -31.64
CA GLY A 370 31.01 8.31 -33.02
C GLY A 370 31.36 6.96 -33.68
N ARG A 371 31.92 5.99 -32.92
CA ARG A 371 32.19 4.62 -33.41
C ARG A 371 31.09 3.62 -33.05
N GLY A 372 30.10 4.04 -32.28
CA GLY A 372 28.97 3.25 -31.84
C GLY A 372 29.16 2.53 -30.50
N ALA A 373 28.11 1.82 -30.11
CA ALA A 373 28.06 0.94 -28.95
C ALA A 373 27.26 -0.34 -29.26
N ALA A 374 27.69 -1.44 -28.64
CA ALA A 374 26.99 -2.72 -28.61
C ALA A 374 26.28 -2.87 -27.27
N ILE A 375 24.94 -2.83 -27.30
CA ILE A 375 24.07 -3.01 -26.14
C ILE A 375 23.61 -4.47 -26.12
N GLU A 376 24.05 -5.22 -25.11
CA GLU A 376 23.80 -6.66 -25.00
C GLU A 376 22.46 -6.98 -24.33
N TYR A 377 22.06 -6.16 -23.37
CA TYR A 377 20.77 -6.29 -22.70
C TYR A 377 20.33 -4.97 -22.08
N VAL A 378 19.01 -4.81 -22.01
CA VAL A 378 18.33 -3.82 -21.18
C VAL A 378 17.27 -4.58 -20.40
N ARG A 379 17.34 -4.52 -19.07
CA ARG A 379 16.41 -5.25 -18.19
C ARG A 379 16.16 -4.47 -16.92
N VAL A 380 15.11 -4.83 -16.19
CA VAL A 380 14.81 -4.27 -14.88
C VAL A 380 14.97 -5.36 -13.83
N ASN A 381 15.75 -5.10 -12.79
CA ASN A 381 15.69 -5.85 -11.56
C ASN A 381 14.53 -5.31 -10.73
N ARG A 382 13.35 -5.93 -10.87
CA ARG A 382 12.14 -5.55 -10.13
C ARG A 382 12.37 -5.78 -8.65
N VAL A 383 11.95 -4.83 -7.83
CA VAL A 383 12.05 -4.89 -6.37
C VAL A 383 10.67 -4.68 -5.79
N GLY A 384 10.25 -5.53 -4.86
CA GLY A 384 8.94 -5.39 -4.21
C GLY A 384 8.79 -6.22 -2.95
N TYR A 385 7.72 -5.98 -2.20
CA TYR A 385 7.36 -6.82 -1.06
C TYR A 385 7.08 -8.26 -1.54
N PRO A 386 7.58 -9.31 -0.85
CA PRO A 386 7.53 -10.69 -1.35
C PRO A 386 6.15 -11.33 -1.14
N VAL A 387 5.14 -10.85 -1.87
CA VAL A 387 3.78 -11.42 -1.88
C VAL A 387 3.55 -12.34 -3.06
N ARG A 388 2.79 -13.40 -2.80
CA ARG A 388 2.23 -14.28 -3.83
C ARG A 388 0.72 -14.14 -3.84
N GLN A 389 0.14 -14.11 -5.04
CA GLN A 389 -1.30 -14.11 -5.19
C GLN A 389 -1.85 -15.48 -4.78
N VAL A 390 -2.42 -15.55 -3.57
CA VAL A 390 -3.02 -16.77 -3.00
C VAL A 390 -4.53 -16.76 -3.07
N ALA A 391 -5.13 -15.58 -3.18
CA ALA A 391 -6.55 -15.43 -3.43
C ALA A 391 -6.89 -15.57 -4.92
N THR A 392 -8.13 -15.94 -5.19
CA THR A 392 -8.65 -16.03 -6.56
C THR A 392 -9.94 -15.24 -6.68
N PHE A 393 -10.18 -14.73 -7.88
CA PHE A 393 -11.44 -14.12 -8.25
C PHE A 393 -11.75 -14.42 -9.73
N GLY A 394 -13.02 -14.58 -10.02
CA GLY A 394 -13.54 -14.54 -11.38
C GLY A 394 -15.06 -14.47 -11.38
N CYS A 395 -15.62 -13.81 -12.37
CA CYS A 395 -17.07 -13.69 -12.56
C CYS A 395 -17.45 -13.72 -14.04
N SER A 396 -18.75 -13.69 -14.31
CA SER A 396 -19.30 -13.70 -15.67
C SER A 396 -19.00 -12.46 -16.51
N ASP A 397 -18.46 -11.39 -15.90
CA ASP A 397 -18.12 -10.13 -16.54
C ASP A 397 -16.60 -10.03 -16.72
N SER A 398 -16.15 -9.99 -17.98
CA SER A 398 -14.73 -9.94 -18.31
C SER A 398 -14.06 -8.63 -17.91
N ILE A 399 -14.81 -7.51 -17.87
CA ILE A 399 -14.28 -6.21 -17.45
C ILE A 399 -13.97 -6.25 -15.96
N LEU A 400 -14.89 -6.73 -15.13
CA LEU A 400 -14.65 -6.89 -13.69
C LEU A 400 -13.46 -7.83 -13.40
N ASN A 401 -13.30 -8.89 -14.20
CA ASN A 401 -12.15 -9.78 -14.09
C ASN A 401 -10.83 -9.06 -14.41
N ALA A 402 -10.82 -8.16 -15.40
CA ALA A 402 -9.66 -7.34 -15.73
C ALA A 402 -9.40 -6.30 -14.63
N ILE A 403 -10.45 -5.63 -14.12
CA ILE A 403 -10.36 -4.68 -13.02
C ILE A 403 -9.71 -5.32 -11.80
N TRP A 404 -10.16 -6.51 -11.40
CA TRP A 404 -9.59 -7.19 -10.24
C TRP A 404 -8.10 -7.51 -10.42
N ARG A 405 -7.68 -7.97 -11.61
CA ARG A 405 -6.27 -8.25 -11.91
C ARG A 405 -5.40 -6.99 -11.87
N THR A 406 -5.85 -5.91 -12.51
CA THR A 406 -5.15 -4.63 -12.52
C THR A 406 -5.09 -4.00 -11.13
N SER A 407 -6.19 -4.10 -10.36
CA SER A 407 -6.26 -3.65 -8.97
C SER A 407 -5.26 -4.38 -8.09
N SER A 408 -5.23 -5.72 -8.17
CA SER A 408 -4.30 -6.55 -7.40
C SER A 408 -2.85 -6.27 -7.77
N TYR A 409 -2.56 -6.05 -9.06
CA TYR A 409 -1.23 -5.68 -9.52
C TYR A 409 -0.79 -4.31 -9.02
N THR A 410 -1.70 -3.33 -9.02
CA THR A 410 -1.46 -2.00 -8.46
C THR A 410 -1.14 -2.10 -6.97
N THR A 411 -1.90 -2.91 -6.21
CA THR A 411 -1.60 -3.18 -4.80
C THR A 411 -0.19 -3.75 -4.64
N GLN A 412 0.21 -4.74 -5.45
CA GLN A 412 1.54 -5.34 -5.37
C GLN A 412 2.65 -4.31 -5.62
N LEU A 413 2.51 -3.45 -6.63
CA LEU A 413 3.51 -2.40 -6.94
C LEU A 413 3.61 -1.34 -5.85
N CYS A 414 2.51 -1.08 -5.13
CA CYS A 414 2.48 -0.17 -3.98
C CYS A 414 2.89 -0.84 -2.65
N MET A 415 3.43 -2.06 -2.68
CA MET A 415 4.00 -2.74 -1.52
C MET A 415 5.53 -2.85 -1.65
N GLU A 416 6.25 -2.10 -0.82
CA GLU A 416 7.70 -2.21 -0.65
C GLU A 416 8.03 -2.68 0.78
N ASP A 417 8.99 -2.03 1.45
CA ASP A 417 9.26 -2.16 2.88
C ASP A 417 8.21 -1.44 3.77
N SER A 418 7.23 -0.82 3.12
CA SER A 418 6.01 -0.20 3.63
C SER A 418 4.96 -0.24 2.53
N PHE A 419 3.68 -0.03 2.87
CA PHE A 419 2.74 0.49 1.88
C PHE A 419 3.22 1.87 1.44
N ILE A 420 3.20 2.12 0.13
CA ILE A 420 3.53 3.40 -0.47
C ILE A 420 2.32 3.95 -1.23
N ALA A 421 2.16 5.26 -1.32
CA ALA A 421 1.08 5.87 -2.09
C ALA A 421 1.32 5.66 -3.59
N SER A 422 2.45 6.15 -4.12
CA SER A 422 2.83 5.90 -5.52
C SER A 422 4.31 5.52 -5.67
N PRO A 423 4.65 4.50 -6.49
CA PRO A 423 6.04 4.12 -6.74
C PRO A 423 6.80 5.15 -7.62
N SER A 424 6.10 5.90 -8.48
CA SER A 424 6.71 6.87 -9.41
C SER A 424 6.83 8.27 -8.80
N PHE A 425 6.00 8.64 -7.83
CA PHE A 425 5.92 10.03 -7.41
C PHE A 425 6.50 10.31 -6.03
N ASP A 426 5.97 9.66 -4.98
CA ASP A 426 6.23 10.08 -3.60
C ASP A 426 6.82 8.96 -2.71
N ARG A 427 6.56 7.70 -3.05
CA ARG A 427 6.85 6.50 -2.23
C ARG A 427 6.49 6.67 -0.75
N MET A 428 5.43 7.44 -0.46
CA MET A 428 5.06 7.88 0.89
C MET A 428 4.18 6.85 1.60
N LEU A 429 4.38 6.63 2.90
CA LEU A 429 3.33 6.01 3.72
C LEU A 429 2.31 7.10 4.02
N ASN A 430 1.08 6.94 3.54
CA ASN A 430 -0.07 7.82 3.81
C ASN A 430 -1.24 6.97 4.30
N TRP A 431 -1.84 7.31 5.45
CA TRP A 431 -2.86 6.45 6.02
C TRP A 431 -4.15 6.34 5.21
N THR A 432 -4.46 7.34 4.38
CA THR A 432 -5.58 7.26 3.43
C THR A 432 -5.35 6.13 2.43
N ASP A 433 -4.13 6.05 1.87
CA ASP A 433 -3.72 4.97 0.98
C ASP A 433 -3.65 3.62 1.73
N VAL A 434 -3.04 3.58 2.92
CA VAL A 434 -2.91 2.35 3.74
C VAL A 434 -4.26 1.73 4.06
N HIS A 435 -5.26 2.54 4.42
CA HIS A 435 -6.58 2.05 4.81
C HIS A 435 -7.27 1.26 3.67
N VAL A 436 -7.09 1.67 2.42
CA VAL A 436 -7.61 0.93 1.25
C VAL A 436 -6.68 -0.22 0.87
N GLN A 437 -5.37 0.03 0.79
CA GLN A 437 -4.38 -0.95 0.36
C GLN A 437 -4.31 -2.17 1.27
N ALA A 438 -4.42 -2.00 2.59
CA ALA A 438 -4.26 -3.10 3.52
C ALA A 438 -5.38 -4.14 3.37
N ARG A 439 -6.61 -3.70 3.05
CA ARG A 439 -7.72 -4.60 2.71
C ARG A 439 -7.42 -5.35 1.42
N ALA A 440 -7.01 -4.65 0.37
CA ALA A 440 -6.63 -5.29 -0.89
C ALA A 440 -5.48 -6.30 -0.72
N ALA A 441 -4.46 -5.96 0.09
CA ALA A 441 -3.33 -6.83 0.37
C ALA A 441 -3.77 -8.12 1.09
N TYR A 442 -4.69 -8.03 2.05
CA TYR A 442 -5.30 -9.19 2.68
C TYR A 442 -6.12 -10.03 1.67
N TYR A 443 -7.00 -9.40 0.90
CA TYR A 443 -7.89 -10.09 -0.03
C TYR A 443 -7.20 -10.62 -1.30
N ALA A 444 -6.01 -10.14 -1.67
CA ALA A 444 -5.21 -10.68 -2.79
C ALA A 444 -4.12 -11.65 -2.34
N PHE A 445 -3.41 -11.32 -1.25
CA PHE A 445 -2.16 -11.98 -0.85
C PHE A 445 -2.23 -12.65 0.53
N GLY A 446 -3.27 -12.39 1.31
CA GLY A 446 -3.36 -12.85 2.70
C GLY A 446 -2.29 -12.24 3.61
N ASP A 447 -1.67 -11.12 3.20
CA ASP A 447 -0.63 -10.46 3.99
C ASP A 447 -1.25 -9.59 5.09
N THR A 448 -0.71 -9.75 6.31
CA THR A 448 -1.00 -8.87 7.43
C THR A 448 0.29 -8.29 8.04
N MET A 449 1.46 -8.75 7.60
CA MET A 449 2.74 -8.37 8.20
C MET A 449 3.12 -6.93 7.83
N LEU A 450 2.82 -6.49 6.61
CA LEU A 450 3.12 -5.11 6.18
C LEU A 450 2.24 -4.10 6.94
N LEU A 451 0.95 -4.40 7.14
CA LEU A 451 0.06 -3.58 7.98
C LEU A 451 0.53 -3.56 9.44
N ALA A 452 0.94 -4.70 10.00
CA ALA A 452 1.49 -4.76 11.35
C ALA A 452 2.71 -3.84 11.53
N LYS A 453 3.63 -3.84 10.55
CA LYS A 453 4.79 -2.93 10.55
C LYS A 453 4.34 -1.48 10.46
N ALA A 454 3.49 -1.13 9.48
CA ALA A 454 3.03 0.25 9.29
C ALA A 454 2.34 0.82 10.54
N LEU A 455 1.52 0.00 11.22
CA LEU A 455 0.86 0.38 12.47
C LEU A 455 1.88 0.69 13.58
N ARG A 456 2.91 -0.16 13.74
CA ARG A 456 3.99 0.09 14.71
C ARG A 456 4.82 1.31 14.35
N ASP A 457 5.20 1.47 13.08
CA ASP A 457 6.03 2.59 12.64
C ASP A 457 5.36 3.93 12.98
N VAL A 458 4.06 4.08 12.71
CA VAL A 458 3.31 5.29 13.10
C VAL A 458 3.13 5.39 14.62
N ALA A 459 2.92 4.27 15.32
CA ALA A 459 2.81 4.30 16.79
C ALA A 459 4.11 4.76 17.48
N GLU A 460 5.27 4.44 16.92
CA GLU A 460 6.58 4.89 17.41
C GLU A 460 6.79 6.39 17.19
N SER A 461 6.11 7.00 16.21
CA SER A 461 6.15 8.46 16.00
C SER A 461 5.24 9.24 16.98
N GLN A 462 4.59 8.57 17.95
CA GLN A 462 3.66 9.24 18.85
C GLN A 462 4.37 10.21 19.78
N ALA A 463 4.07 11.51 19.64
CA ALA A 463 4.66 12.55 20.48
C ALA A 463 4.22 12.42 21.94
N THR A 464 4.90 13.13 22.84
CA THR A 464 4.63 13.10 24.29
C THR A 464 3.23 13.56 24.67
N ASP A 465 2.63 14.46 23.89
CA ASP A 465 1.28 14.96 24.11
C ASP A 465 0.16 14.06 23.55
N GLY A 466 0.51 13.01 22.82
CA GLY A 466 -0.41 11.98 22.31
C GLY A 466 -0.65 11.99 20.79
N ARG A 467 -0.21 13.02 20.06
CA ARG A 467 -0.41 13.08 18.59
C ARG A 467 0.37 12.02 17.83
N LEU A 468 -0.19 11.58 16.71
CA LEU A 468 0.45 10.78 15.68
C LEU A 468 0.63 11.63 14.41
N THR A 469 1.34 11.13 13.40
CA THR A 469 1.44 11.82 12.10
C THR A 469 0.49 11.27 11.05
N GLY A 470 0.21 9.95 11.07
CA GLY A 470 -0.59 9.26 10.05
C GLY A 470 0.07 9.23 8.67
N ILE A 471 1.32 9.67 8.56
CA ILE A 471 2.07 9.81 7.31
C ILE A 471 3.57 9.68 7.62
N SER A 472 4.38 9.21 6.68
CA SER A 472 5.84 9.05 6.92
C SER A 472 6.56 10.38 7.16
N ARG A 473 5.98 11.52 6.78
CA ARG A 473 6.48 12.85 7.11
C ARG A 473 5.34 13.87 7.20
N SER A 474 5.24 14.58 8.32
CA SER A 474 4.31 15.70 8.50
C SER A 474 5.05 16.96 8.92
N ASN A 475 4.50 18.12 8.58
CA ASN A 475 4.94 19.37 9.19
C ASN A 475 4.42 19.43 10.63
N PRO A 476 5.28 19.60 11.65
CA PRO A 476 4.85 19.66 13.04
C PRO A 476 3.71 20.67 13.26
N GLY A 477 2.61 20.21 13.85
CA GLY A 477 1.43 21.03 14.13
C GLY A 477 0.47 21.20 12.95
N LYS A 478 0.74 20.58 11.80
CA LYS A 478 -0.15 20.53 10.63
C LYS A 478 -0.57 19.09 10.28
N GLU A 479 -0.40 18.15 11.20
CA GLU A 479 -0.77 16.76 10.98
C GLU A 479 -2.28 16.62 10.72
N PRO A 480 -2.69 15.95 9.64
CA PRO A 480 -4.09 15.65 9.37
C PRO A 480 -4.74 14.76 10.43
N GLY A 481 -5.74 15.28 11.15
CA GLY A 481 -6.42 14.53 12.21
C GLY A 481 -7.11 13.27 11.68
N ASP A 482 -7.73 13.36 10.52
CA ASP A 482 -8.43 12.27 9.85
C ASP A 482 -7.53 11.07 9.49
N LEU A 483 -6.28 11.28 9.09
CA LEU A 483 -5.31 10.18 8.87
C LEU A 483 -5.01 9.45 10.19
N MET A 484 -4.94 10.17 11.32
CA MET A 484 -4.77 9.56 12.64
C MET A 484 -6.01 8.75 13.06
N LEU A 485 -7.20 9.20 12.68
CA LEU A 485 -8.46 8.49 12.95
C LEU A 485 -8.56 7.21 12.11
N LEU A 486 -8.16 7.28 10.82
CA LEU A 486 -8.05 6.08 9.98
C LEU A 486 -7.02 5.09 10.53
N TRP A 487 -5.95 5.55 11.18
CA TRP A 487 -5.01 4.70 11.92
C TRP A 487 -5.69 3.92 13.05
N VAL A 488 -6.53 4.58 13.86
CA VAL A 488 -7.29 3.91 14.92
C VAL A 488 -8.24 2.85 14.34
N ILE A 489 -8.96 3.20 13.27
CA ILE A 489 -9.85 2.26 12.56
C ILE A 489 -9.06 1.04 12.06
N SER A 490 -7.88 1.28 11.50
CA SER A 490 -7.02 0.23 10.95
C SER A 490 -6.46 -0.75 12.00
N VAL A 491 -6.39 -0.37 13.29
CA VAL A 491 -6.02 -1.30 14.38
C VAL A 491 -7.05 -2.42 14.53
N LEU A 492 -8.34 -2.09 14.41
CA LEU A 492 -9.40 -3.09 14.47
C LEU A 492 -9.48 -3.91 13.19
N ASP A 493 -9.29 -3.28 12.01
CA ASP A 493 -9.20 -4.01 10.73
C ASP A 493 -8.04 -5.02 10.76
N TYR A 494 -6.87 -4.64 11.30
CA TYR A 494 -5.76 -5.56 11.49
C TYR A 494 -6.14 -6.76 12.35
N TYR A 495 -6.88 -6.54 13.45
CA TYR A 495 -7.37 -7.63 14.28
C TYR A 495 -8.32 -8.56 13.51
N ALA A 496 -9.24 -8.00 12.71
CA ALA A 496 -10.16 -8.78 11.89
C ALA A 496 -9.43 -9.67 10.86
N PHE A 497 -8.33 -9.18 10.28
CA PHE A 497 -7.55 -9.93 9.28
C PHE A 497 -6.59 -10.94 9.90
N SER A 498 -5.91 -10.57 10.98
CA SER A 498 -4.80 -11.35 11.54
C SER A 498 -5.19 -12.21 12.74
N GLY A 499 -6.19 -11.79 13.52
CA GLY A 499 -6.49 -12.33 14.83
C GLY A 499 -5.43 -12.04 15.91
N ASP A 500 -4.44 -11.20 15.64
CA ASP A 500 -3.32 -10.96 16.54
C ASP A 500 -3.65 -9.95 17.66
N LEU A 501 -4.16 -10.48 18.78
CA LEU A 501 -4.39 -9.69 19.99
C LEU A 501 -3.10 -9.15 20.65
N THR A 502 -1.92 -9.68 20.30
CA THR A 502 -0.67 -9.25 20.93
C THR A 502 -0.33 -7.84 20.48
N LEU A 503 -0.30 -7.61 19.17
CA LEU A 503 -0.05 -6.27 18.63
C LEU A 503 -1.20 -5.31 18.97
N VAL A 504 -2.46 -5.76 18.91
CA VAL A 504 -3.59 -4.89 19.26
C VAL A 504 -3.49 -4.41 20.71
N ARG A 505 -3.04 -5.28 21.64
CA ARG A 505 -2.80 -4.91 23.04
C ARG A 505 -1.63 -3.95 23.19
N GLU A 506 -0.56 -4.13 22.42
CA GLU A 506 0.59 -3.22 22.37
C GLU A 506 0.17 -1.82 21.91
N LEU A 507 -0.72 -1.72 20.91
CA LEU A 507 -1.15 -0.45 20.32
C LEU A 507 -2.28 0.24 21.09
N TYR A 508 -3.10 -0.48 21.86
CA TYR A 508 -4.26 0.10 22.56
C TYR A 508 -3.91 1.30 23.47
N PRO A 509 -2.82 1.29 24.26
CA PRO A 509 -2.40 2.49 25.00
C PRO A 509 -2.12 3.71 24.11
N ARG A 510 -1.64 3.50 22.88
CA ARG A 510 -1.38 4.56 21.89
C ARG A 510 -2.70 5.15 21.38
N VAL A 511 -3.70 4.31 21.11
CA VAL A 511 -5.07 4.73 20.78
C VAL A 511 -5.65 5.63 21.87
N ARG A 512 -5.57 5.22 23.15
CA ARG A 512 -6.09 6.02 24.27
C ARG A 512 -5.45 7.41 24.36
N ARG A 513 -4.13 7.48 24.20
CA ARG A 513 -3.38 8.75 24.23
C ARG A 513 -3.78 9.66 23.07
N LEU A 514 -3.99 9.09 21.88
CA LEU A 514 -4.46 9.85 20.72
C LEU A 514 -5.88 10.39 20.94
N MET A 515 -6.82 9.56 21.40
CA MET A 515 -8.19 10.01 21.67
C MET A 515 -8.22 11.15 22.71
N LYS A 516 -7.40 11.04 23.76
CA LYS A 516 -7.23 12.13 24.75
C LYS A 516 -6.62 13.40 24.15
N TRP A 517 -5.76 13.27 23.15
CA TRP A 517 -5.19 14.43 22.46
C TRP A 517 -6.24 15.16 21.62
N PHE A 518 -7.17 14.43 20.98
CA PHE A 518 -8.29 15.01 20.24
C PHE A 518 -9.21 15.88 21.12
N ASP A 519 -9.31 15.61 22.42
CA ASP A 519 -10.10 16.44 23.35
C ASP A 519 -9.67 17.92 23.36
N LYS A 520 -8.41 18.23 22.99
CA LYS A 520 -7.92 19.61 22.87
C LYS A 520 -8.58 20.40 21.74
N PHE A 521 -9.14 19.71 20.75
CA PHE A 521 -9.80 20.29 19.58
C PHE A 521 -11.32 20.22 19.71
N VAL A 522 -11.85 19.76 20.84
CA VAL A 522 -13.29 19.69 21.06
C VAL A 522 -13.77 21.02 21.64
N GLY A 523 -14.62 21.71 20.88
CA GLY A 523 -15.29 22.94 21.29
C GLY A 523 -16.37 22.72 22.35
N SER A 524 -16.94 23.82 22.85
CA SER A 524 -17.97 23.81 23.90
C SER A 524 -19.29 23.16 23.46
N ASP A 525 -19.54 23.08 22.14
CA ASP A 525 -20.67 22.37 21.55
C ASP A 525 -20.41 20.87 21.34
N GLY A 526 -19.23 20.40 21.73
CA GLY A 526 -18.83 19.00 21.66
C GLY A 526 -18.33 18.56 20.29
N LEU A 527 -18.14 19.46 19.33
CA LEU A 527 -17.60 19.14 17.99
C LEU A 527 -16.10 19.40 17.92
N VAL A 528 -15.40 18.69 17.04
CA VAL A 528 -14.00 18.95 16.69
C VAL A 528 -13.93 20.21 15.84
N GLU A 529 -13.06 21.14 16.24
CA GLU A 529 -12.80 22.43 15.60
C GLU A 529 -11.32 22.69 15.38
N ASN A 530 -11.00 23.49 14.36
CA ASN A 530 -9.66 23.99 14.01
C ASN A 530 -8.59 22.90 13.83
N MET A 531 -9.00 21.68 13.45
CA MET A 531 -8.12 20.56 13.19
C MET A 531 -7.77 20.48 11.69
N PRO A 532 -6.49 20.37 11.31
CA PRO A 532 -6.09 20.08 9.94
C PRO A 532 -6.70 18.77 9.43
N VAL A 533 -7.13 18.77 8.17
CA VAL A 533 -7.69 17.59 7.49
C VAL A 533 -6.86 17.31 6.24
N GLY A 534 -6.61 16.03 5.98
CA GLY A 534 -5.80 15.53 4.86
C GLY A 534 -6.58 14.64 3.90
N LEU A 535 -7.81 14.24 4.23
CA LEU A 535 -8.68 13.39 3.43
C LEU A 535 -9.08 14.14 2.16
N MET A 536 -8.25 13.89 1.15
CA MET A 536 -8.40 14.10 -0.29
C MET A 536 -8.43 15.56 -0.75
N PRO A 537 -7.66 15.90 -1.80
CA PRO A 537 -7.91 17.08 -2.61
C PRO A 537 -9.22 16.86 -3.40
N GLY A 538 -10.37 16.99 -2.74
CA GLY A 538 -11.70 16.98 -3.35
C GLY A 538 -12.88 17.21 -2.40
N GLY A 539 -12.70 16.96 -1.09
CA GLY A 539 -13.61 17.51 -0.07
C GLY A 539 -13.41 19.03 0.04
N SER A 540 -14.35 19.77 0.61
CA SER A 540 -14.34 21.24 0.77
C SER A 540 -13.01 21.93 1.21
N ALA A 541 -12.01 21.18 1.68
CA ALA A 541 -10.61 21.61 1.82
C ALA A 541 -9.84 21.84 0.49
N ALA A 542 -10.21 21.16 -0.60
CA ALA A 542 -9.66 21.38 -1.95
C ALA A 542 -10.01 22.75 -2.52
N ASN A 543 -11.06 23.39 -2.01
CA ASN A 543 -11.43 24.76 -2.34
C ASN A 543 -10.76 25.80 -1.42
N GLY A 544 -9.75 25.42 -0.63
CA GLY A 544 -8.98 26.37 0.17
C GLY A 544 -9.77 27.08 1.27
N CYS A 545 -10.95 26.56 1.64
CA CYS A 545 -11.75 27.11 2.73
C CYS A 545 -11.53 26.23 3.97
N PRO A 546 -10.65 26.62 4.93
CA PRO A 546 -10.54 25.90 6.18
C PRO A 546 -11.89 26.02 6.90
N VAL A 547 -12.69 24.96 6.84
CA VAL A 547 -13.85 24.84 7.72
C VAL A 547 -13.33 24.82 9.15
N GLU A 548 -13.80 25.77 9.95
CA GLU A 548 -13.53 25.82 11.39
C GLU A 548 -13.95 24.50 12.03
N GLN A 549 -15.06 23.91 11.56
CA GLN A 549 -15.48 22.58 11.95
C GLN A 549 -15.94 21.79 10.72
N SER A 550 -15.31 20.65 10.45
CA SER A 550 -15.65 19.76 9.34
C SER A 550 -16.67 18.70 9.75
N THR A 551 -17.74 18.53 8.98
CA THR A 551 -18.72 17.46 9.22
C THR A 551 -18.12 16.08 8.96
N ALA A 552 -17.33 15.91 7.90
CA ALA A 552 -16.66 14.65 7.57
C ALA A 552 -15.68 14.22 8.67
N LEU A 553 -14.84 15.14 9.16
CA LEU A 553 -13.91 14.85 10.26
C LEU A 553 -14.65 14.44 11.53
N ASN A 554 -15.71 15.16 11.90
CA ASN A 554 -16.50 14.83 13.08
C ASN A 554 -17.21 13.47 12.96
N ALA A 555 -17.74 13.13 11.78
CA ALA A 555 -18.31 11.80 11.52
C ALA A 555 -17.25 10.70 11.64
N LEU A 556 -16.06 10.91 11.10
CA LEU A 556 -14.94 9.98 11.20
C LEU A 556 -14.45 9.84 12.66
N PHE A 557 -14.41 10.94 13.43
CA PHE A 557 -14.03 10.91 14.85
C PHE A 557 -15.05 10.14 15.69
N CYS A 558 -16.34 10.33 15.42
CA CYS A 558 -17.40 9.53 16.03
C CYS A 558 -17.19 8.03 15.79
N HIS A 559 -16.83 7.65 14.57
CA HIS A 559 -16.52 6.25 14.25
C HIS A 559 -15.25 5.75 14.96
N ALA A 560 -14.18 6.53 14.98
CA ALA A 560 -12.95 6.17 15.67
C ALA A 560 -13.15 5.98 17.19
N LEU A 561 -14.01 6.78 17.83
CA LEU A 561 -14.41 6.59 19.23
C LEU A 561 -15.15 5.25 19.43
N GLN A 562 -16.05 4.87 18.52
CA GLN A 562 -16.72 3.56 18.57
C GLN A 562 -15.71 2.42 18.44
N VAL A 563 -14.75 2.55 17.52
CA VAL A 563 -13.65 1.59 17.37
C VAL A 563 -12.79 1.53 18.63
N ALA A 564 -12.43 2.67 19.23
CA ALA A 564 -11.70 2.70 20.50
C ALA A 564 -12.47 1.97 21.62
N GLY A 565 -13.80 2.14 21.68
CA GLY A 565 -14.68 1.41 22.59
C GLY A 565 -14.69 -0.10 22.33
N ALA A 566 -14.70 -0.51 21.06
CA ALA A 566 -14.59 -1.91 20.66
C ALA A 566 -13.25 -2.54 21.09
N LEU A 567 -12.15 -1.83 20.86
CA LEU A 567 -10.82 -2.24 21.29
C LEU A 567 -10.72 -2.35 22.82
N ALA A 568 -11.35 -1.44 23.56
CA ALA A 568 -11.43 -1.50 25.01
C ALA A 568 -12.19 -2.75 25.49
N ASP A 569 -13.31 -3.08 24.86
CA ASP A 569 -14.12 -4.26 25.15
C ASP A 569 -13.34 -5.57 24.89
N LEU A 570 -12.48 -5.63 23.86
CA LEU A 570 -11.62 -6.81 23.60
C LEU A 570 -10.69 -7.15 24.78
N PHE A 571 -10.31 -6.15 25.57
CA PHE A 571 -9.44 -6.32 26.74
C PHE A 571 -10.20 -6.25 28.07
N GLY A 572 -11.53 -6.24 28.03
CA GLY A 572 -12.38 -6.18 29.22
C GLY A 572 -12.33 -4.84 29.97
N ASN A 573 -11.83 -3.77 29.34
CA ASN A 573 -11.76 -2.45 29.96
C ASN A 573 -13.09 -1.71 29.80
N ARG A 574 -14.07 -2.09 30.63
CA ARG A 574 -15.45 -1.59 30.55
C ARG A 574 -15.56 -0.08 30.74
N SER A 575 -14.75 0.52 31.61
CA SER A 575 -14.80 1.96 31.87
C SER A 575 -14.37 2.78 30.65
N ASP A 576 -13.26 2.41 30.01
CA ASP A 576 -12.84 3.04 28.75
C ASP A 576 -13.90 2.82 27.66
N ALA A 577 -14.45 1.60 27.56
CA ALA A 577 -15.48 1.30 26.56
C ALA A 577 -16.76 2.14 26.77
N GLU A 578 -17.22 2.30 28.01
CA GLU A 578 -18.37 3.15 28.34
C GLU A 578 -18.07 4.62 28.02
N HIS A 579 -16.87 5.11 28.37
CA HIS A 579 -16.46 6.48 28.10
C HIS A 579 -16.45 6.80 26.60
N PHE A 580 -15.74 6.00 25.79
CA PHE A 580 -15.65 6.23 24.35
C PHE A 580 -17.01 6.12 23.65
N ASN A 581 -17.84 5.13 24.02
CA ASN A 581 -19.16 4.97 23.43
C ASN A 581 -20.12 6.11 23.82
N SER A 582 -20.04 6.62 25.05
CA SER A 582 -20.86 7.76 25.49
C SER A 582 -20.46 9.02 24.75
N ARG A 583 -19.15 9.26 24.60
CA ARG A 583 -18.63 10.40 23.84
C ARG A 583 -19.03 10.34 22.37
N ALA A 584 -18.95 9.16 21.74
CA ALA A 584 -19.40 8.96 20.36
C ALA A 584 -20.90 9.26 20.22
N HIS A 585 -21.72 8.86 21.19
CA HIS A 585 -23.15 9.14 21.19
C HIS A 585 -23.45 10.65 21.27
N GLU A 586 -22.81 11.36 22.19
CA GLU A 586 -22.92 12.82 22.32
C GLU A 586 -22.50 13.54 21.04
N LEU A 587 -21.36 13.14 20.47
CA LEU A 587 -20.84 13.70 19.23
C LEU A 587 -21.80 13.49 18.05
N LYS A 588 -22.37 12.28 17.92
CA LYS A 588 -23.41 11.99 16.92
C LYS A 588 -24.62 12.91 17.06
N LEU A 589 -25.07 13.20 18.28
CA LEU A 589 -26.17 14.13 18.52
C LEU A 589 -25.79 15.56 18.12
N ALA A 590 -24.59 16.01 18.46
CA ALA A 590 -24.08 17.32 18.09
C ALA A 590 -24.00 17.49 16.56
N ILE A 591 -23.45 16.51 15.85
CA ILE A 591 -23.37 16.51 14.37
C ILE A 591 -24.76 16.64 13.75
N ASN A 592 -25.73 15.85 14.21
CA ASN A 592 -27.10 15.89 13.69
C ASN A 592 -27.81 17.21 14.01
N LYS A 593 -27.52 17.82 15.15
CA LYS A 593 -28.10 19.10 15.57
C LYS A 593 -27.57 20.26 14.74
N VAL A 594 -26.27 20.26 14.46
CA VAL A 594 -25.58 21.40 13.85
C VAL A 594 -25.52 21.29 12.33
N PHE A 595 -25.12 20.14 11.78
CA PHE A 595 -24.74 20.04 10.37
C PHE A 595 -25.82 19.51 9.45
N TYR A 596 -26.88 18.88 9.97
CA TYR A 596 -27.97 18.40 9.12
C TYR A 596 -28.87 19.57 8.70
N VAL A 597 -29.10 19.72 7.39
CA VAL A 597 -29.96 20.75 6.79
C VAL A 597 -31.24 20.09 6.29
N PRO A 598 -32.35 20.13 7.06
CA PRO A 598 -33.58 19.40 6.75
C PRO A 598 -34.17 19.74 5.38
N GLU A 599 -34.15 21.01 5.00
CA GLU A 599 -34.73 21.53 3.75
C GLU A 599 -34.01 20.96 2.51
N LYS A 600 -32.72 20.65 2.64
CA LYS A 600 -31.87 20.10 1.57
C LYS A 600 -31.71 18.58 1.65
N ALA A 601 -32.23 17.95 2.70
CA ALA A 601 -32.08 16.54 3.04
C ALA A 601 -30.61 16.06 2.94
N MET A 602 -29.69 16.86 3.47
CA MET A 602 -28.24 16.60 3.40
C MET A 602 -27.54 17.21 4.62
N TYR A 603 -26.29 16.80 4.83
CA TYR A 603 -25.39 17.49 5.75
C TYR A 603 -24.63 18.58 5.02
N ALA A 604 -24.48 19.73 5.68
CA ALA A 604 -23.54 20.78 5.31
C ALA A 604 -22.10 20.24 5.35
N SER A 605 -21.18 20.88 4.64
CA SER A 605 -19.76 20.51 4.65
C SER A 605 -19.10 20.78 6.01
N GLY A 606 -19.57 21.82 6.71
CA GLY A 606 -19.04 22.25 7.98
C GLY A 606 -19.54 23.63 8.42
N ARG A 607 -18.81 24.26 9.35
CA ARG A 607 -19.00 25.65 9.76
C ARG A 607 -17.73 26.49 9.50
N VAL A 608 -17.92 27.74 9.12
CA VAL A 608 -16.88 28.78 9.01
C VAL A 608 -17.41 30.05 9.66
N GLN A 609 -16.66 30.60 10.64
CA GLN A 609 -17.06 31.82 11.37
C GLN A 609 -18.48 31.67 11.98
N GLY A 610 -18.75 30.49 12.55
CA GLY A 610 -20.05 30.14 13.13
C GLY A 610 -21.21 29.92 12.14
N LYS A 611 -21.03 30.12 10.83
CA LYS A 611 -22.07 29.92 9.80
C LYS A 611 -21.90 28.58 9.10
N LEU A 612 -23.01 27.92 8.76
CA LEU A 612 -23.00 26.67 8.00
C LEU A 612 -22.57 26.90 6.55
N VAL A 613 -21.69 26.04 6.07
CA VAL A 613 -21.34 25.93 4.64
C VAL A 613 -22.25 24.88 4.03
N GLU A 614 -23.42 25.31 3.55
CA GLU A 614 -24.46 24.41 3.03
C GLU A 614 -24.27 24.00 1.56
N GLU A 615 -23.02 24.04 1.09
CA GLU A 615 -22.63 23.44 -0.18
C GLU A 615 -22.67 21.92 -0.06
N TYR A 616 -22.83 21.25 -1.19
CA TYR A 616 -22.83 19.80 -1.21
C TYR A 616 -21.39 19.28 -1.09
N ASP A 617 -21.11 18.51 -0.04
CA ASP A 617 -19.85 17.79 0.15
C ASP A 617 -20.13 16.28 0.17
N LEU A 618 -19.49 15.57 -0.77
CA LEU A 618 -19.67 14.14 -0.95
C LEU A 618 -19.26 13.36 0.30
N LEU A 619 -18.06 13.61 0.84
CA LEU A 619 -17.52 12.85 1.96
C LEU A 619 -18.28 13.13 3.26
N ALA A 620 -18.72 14.38 3.49
CA ALA A 620 -19.56 14.70 4.65
C ALA A 620 -20.84 13.86 4.67
N ASN A 621 -21.51 13.74 3.51
CA ASN A 621 -22.76 13.00 3.39
C ASN A 621 -22.54 11.48 3.37
N VAL A 622 -21.49 11.00 2.68
CA VAL A 622 -21.12 9.58 2.65
C VAL A 622 -20.72 9.11 4.05
N PHE A 623 -19.87 9.83 4.78
CA PHE A 623 -19.47 9.46 6.14
C PHE A 623 -20.62 9.55 7.13
N ALA A 624 -21.52 10.53 6.97
CA ALA A 624 -22.72 10.58 7.79
C ALA A 624 -23.61 9.35 7.58
N ALA A 625 -23.69 8.82 6.35
CA ALA A 625 -24.43 7.60 6.07
C ALA A 625 -23.71 6.34 6.55
N LEU A 626 -22.43 6.20 6.18
CA LEU A 626 -21.56 5.05 6.45
C LEU A 626 -21.32 4.83 7.94
N PHE A 627 -21.11 5.89 8.73
CA PHE A 627 -20.80 5.79 10.17
C PHE A 627 -22.02 5.96 11.08
N ASP A 628 -23.21 5.66 10.56
CA ASP A 628 -24.46 5.70 11.30
C ASP A 628 -24.77 7.04 11.96
N ILE A 629 -24.25 8.17 11.45
CA ILE A 629 -24.61 9.49 11.98
C ILE A 629 -26.05 9.80 11.60
N ALA A 630 -26.37 9.65 10.32
CA ALA A 630 -27.71 9.79 9.79
C ALA A 630 -28.61 8.64 10.29
N ASP A 631 -29.86 8.94 10.58
CA ASP A 631 -30.86 7.90 10.84
C ASP A 631 -31.24 7.15 9.54
N HIS A 632 -31.93 6.03 9.67
CA HIS A 632 -32.29 5.16 8.55
C HIS A 632 -32.97 5.90 7.37
N TYR A 633 -33.86 6.85 7.67
CA TYR A 633 -34.58 7.62 6.64
C TYR A 633 -33.65 8.59 5.92
N ARG A 634 -32.83 9.32 6.67
CA ARG A 634 -31.87 10.29 6.13
C ARG A 634 -30.82 9.62 5.25
N LYS A 635 -30.28 8.48 5.69
CA LYS A 635 -29.29 7.71 4.92
C LYS A 635 -29.80 7.34 3.54
N SER A 636 -31.02 6.79 3.50
CA SER A 636 -31.67 6.37 2.26
C SER A 636 -31.91 7.57 1.32
N ALA A 637 -32.25 8.74 1.86
CA ALA A 637 -32.41 9.96 1.08
C ALA A 637 -31.07 10.46 0.52
N ILE A 638 -30.02 10.50 1.35
CA ILE A 638 -28.66 10.93 0.99
C ILE A 638 -28.10 10.07 -0.14
N LEU A 639 -28.14 8.74 0.00
CA LEU A 639 -27.54 7.84 -0.99
C LEU A 639 -28.33 7.80 -2.30
N ARG A 640 -29.66 7.93 -2.26
CA ARG A 640 -30.45 8.12 -3.48
C ARG A 640 -30.08 9.40 -4.20
N LYS A 641 -29.96 10.52 -3.47
CA LYS A 641 -29.53 11.80 -4.03
C LYS A 641 -28.14 11.65 -4.69
N ILE A 642 -27.16 11.10 -3.96
CA ILE A 642 -25.82 10.82 -4.47
C ILE A 642 -25.87 10.00 -5.77
N SER A 643 -26.56 8.86 -5.73
CA SER A 643 -26.64 7.92 -6.86
C SER A 643 -27.32 8.55 -8.09
N SER A 644 -28.16 9.57 -7.91
CA SER A 644 -28.89 10.23 -8.99
C SER A 644 -28.21 11.48 -9.54
N THR A 645 -27.40 12.19 -8.75
CA THR A 645 -26.90 13.53 -9.13
C THR A 645 -25.41 13.75 -8.91
N ALA A 646 -24.70 12.91 -8.15
CA ALA A 646 -23.33 13.18 -7.71
C ALA A 646 -22.30 12.10 -8.12
N LEU A 647 -22.72 11.02 -8.79
CA LEU A 647 -21.76 10.01 -9.30
C LEU A 647 -20.79 10.61 -10.33
N SER A 648 -21.26 11.57 -11.12
CA SER A 648 -20.44 12.26 -12.12
C SER A 648 -19.40 13.20 -11.52
N SER A 649 -19.59 13.68 -10.28
CA SER A 649 -18.66 14.59 -9.60
C SER A 649 -17.54 13.85 -8.84
N VAL A 650 -17.47 12.52 -8.92
CA VAL A 650 -16.40 11.73 -8.31
C VAL A 650 -15.16 11.79 -9.20
N GLU A 651 -14.11 12.44 -8.72
CA GLU A 651 -12.88 12.71 -9.48
C GLU A 651 -11.75 11.73 -9.16
N THR A 652 -11.71 11.21 -7.93
CA THR A 652 -10.64 10.30 -7.48
C THR A 652 -11.19 8.91 -7.12
N PRO A 653 -10.41 7.83 -7.37
CA PRO A 653 -10.81 6.47 -6.99
C PRO A 653 -11.06 6.27 -5.50
N VAL A 654 -10.39 7.03 -4.65
CA VAL A 654 -10.51 6.91 -3.20
C VAL A 654 -11.80 7.55 -2.66
N GLU A 655 -12.24 8.67 -3.23
CA GLU A 655 -13.61 9.18 -3.02
C GLU A 655 -14.64 8.15 -3.48
N ALA A 656 -14.42 7.54 -4.66
CA ALA A 656 -15.27 6.48 -5.16
C ALA A 656 -15.31 5.28 -4.20
N CYS A 657 -14.17 4.87 -3.63
CA CYS A 657 -14.10 3.76 -2.68
C CYS A 657 -14.94 4.04 -1.43
N TYR A 658 -14.84 5.23 -0.83
CA TYR A 658 -15.67 5.56 0.34
C TYR A 658 -17.15 5.66 0.00
N LEU A 659 -17.50 6.22 -1.16
CA LEU A 659 -18.86 6.21 -1.66
C LEU A 659 -19.38 4.78 -1.82
N ILE A 660 -18.59 3.91 -2.45
CA ILE A 660 -18.89 2.49 -2.65
C ILE A 660 -19.13 1.79 -1.31
N TYR A 661 -18.30 2.03 -0.28
CA TYR A 661 -18.54 1.51 1.06
C TYR A 661 -19.89 1.99 1.63
N GLY A 662 -20.23 3.26 1.44
CA GLY A 662 -21.55 3.79 1.79
C GLY A 662 -22.70 3.12 1.03
N LEU A 663 -22.52 2.79 -0.25
CA LEU A 663 -23.52 2.06 -1.04
C LEU A 663 -23.70 0.62 -0.53
N TYR A 664 -22.61 -0.08 -0.20
CA TYR A 664 -22.66 -1.44 0.36
C TYR A 664 -23.37 -1.50 1.71
N ALA A 665 -23.09 -0.54 2.60
CA ALA A 665 -23.77 -0.45 3.90
C ALA A 665 -25.30 -0.30 3.79
N HIS A 666 -25.82 -0.04 2.59
CA HIS A 666 -27.21 0.22 2.28
C HIS A 666 -27.82 -0.72 1.23
N GLU A 667 -27.23 -1.89 1.00
CA GLU A 667 -27.70 -2.88 0.03
C GLU A 667 -27.79 -2.34 -1.42
N MET A 668 -27.04 -1.28 -1.75
CA MET A 668 -26.99 -0.69 -3.10
C MET A 668 -25.85 -1.26 -3.97
N HIS A 669 -25.62 -2.57 -3.86
CA HIS A 669 -24.54 -3.29 -4.55
C HIS A 669 -24.58 -3.19 -6.07
N ASP A 670 -25.77 -3.05 -6.66
CA ASP A 670 -25.94 -2.89 -8.11
C ASP A 670 -25.33 -1.57 -8.59
N VAL A 671 -25.62 -0.47 -7.89
CA VAL A 671 -25.08 0.87 -8.22
C VAL A 671 -23.56 0.91 -8.00
N ALA A 672 -23.07 0.29 -6.92
CA ALA A 672 -21.64 0.20 -6.66
C ALA A 672 -20.92 -0.59 -7.77
N LEU A 673 -21.51 -1.68 -8.26
CA LEU A 673 -20.92 -2.51 -9.31
C LEU A 673 -20.83 -1.75 -10.63
N ASP A 674 -21.88 -1.02 -10.97
CA ASP A 674 -21.92 -0.18 -12.16
C ASP A 674 -20.90 0.96 -12.09
N LEU A 675 -20.74 1.60 -10.92
CA LEU A 675 -19.70 2.61 -10.73
C LEU A 675 -18.29 2.01 -10.89
N ILE A 676 -18.05 0.80 -10.36
CA ILE A 676 -16.77 0.09 -10.54
C ILE A 676 -16.51 -0.15 -12.04
N ARG A 677 -17.51 -0.67 -12.75
CA ARG A 677 -17.42 -0.91 -14.21
C ARG A 677 -17.14 0.36 -14.99
N GLU A 678 -17.87 1.43 -14.70
CA GLU A 678 -17.74 2.70 -15.40
C GLU A 678 -16.35 3.29 -15.15
N LYS A 679 -16.01 3.54 -13.89
CA LYS A 679 -14.84 4.34 -13.53
C LYS A 679 -13.52 3.59 -13.71
N TRP A 680 -13.42 2.35 -13.23
CA TRP A 680 -12.20 1.55 -13.41
C TRP A 680 -12.14 0.91 -14.78
N GLY A 681 -13.29 0.57 -15.38
CA GLY A 681 -13.32 0.07 -16.76
C GLY A 681 -12.90 1.13 -17.77
N ASP A 682 -13.24 2.41 -17.55
CA ASP A 682 -12.77 3.51 -18.39
C ASP A 682 -11.24 3.67 -18.36
N MET A 683 -10.61 3.54 -17.18
CA MET A 683 -9.14 3.51 -17.08
C MET A 683 -8.55 2.38 -17.95
N LEU A 684 -9.13 1.18 -17.90
CA LEU A 684 -8.67 0.05 -18.71
C LEU A 684 -8.85 0.29 -20.22
N GLN A 685 -9.95 0.92 -20.63
CA GLN A 685 -10.19 1.30 -22.03
C GLN A 685 -9.13 2.28 -22.55
N HIS A 686 -8.62 3.13 -21.66
CA HIS A 686 -7.52 4.05 -21.93
C HIS A 686 -6.12 3.43 -21.69
N GLY A 687 -6.03 2.10 -21.61
CA GLY A 687 -4.76 1.38 -21.60
C GLY A 687 -4.10 1.25 -20.23
N ALA A 688 -4.83 1.51 -19.14
CA ALA A 688 -4.31 1.36 -17.78
C ALA A 688 -3.84 -0.08 -17.50
N THR A 689 -2.58 -0.22 -17.10
CA THR A 689 -2.00 -1.47 -16.59
C THR A 689 -1.81 -1.46 -15.06
N THR A 690 -1.97 -0.29 -14.44
CA THR A 690 -2.21 -0.04 -13.01
C THR A 690 -3.30 1.02 -12.86
N PHE A 691 -3.87 1.17 -11.66
CA PHE A 691 -4.88 2.20 -11.41
C PHE A 691 -4.30 3.53 -10.92
N TRP A 692 -4.86 4.60 -11.47
CA TRP A 692 -4.33 5.96 -11.42
C TRP A 692 -4.76 6.69 -10.16
N GLU A 693 -4.09 7.80 -9.84
CA GLU A 693 -4.52 8.65 -8.72
C GLU A 693 -5.88 9.32 -8.95
N ARG A 694 -6.15 9.72 -10.19
CA ARG A 694 -7.35 10.46 -10.61
C ARG A 694 -7.98 9.81 -11.83
N PHE A 695 -9.30 9.91 -11.96
CA PHE A 695 -10.02 9.37 -13.13
C PHE A 695 -9.71 10.13 -14.42
N ASP A 696 -9.33 11.40 -14.35
CA ASP A 696 -8.88 12.21 -15.50
C ASP A 696 -7.51 11.79 -16.07
N GLY A 697 -6.79 10.89 -15.37
CA GLY A 697 -5.50 10.39 -15.81
C GLY A 697 -4.33 11.33 -15.56
N LEU A 698 -4.48 12.36 -14.72
CA LEU A 698 -3.35 13.13 -14.21
C LEU A 698 -2.37 12.25 -13.42
N CYS A 699 -1.11 12.69 -13.35
CA CYS A 699 -0.03 11.98 -12.65
C CYS A 699 -0.37 11.75 -11.17
N PRO A 700 0.00 10.59 -10.59
CA PRO A 700 0.60 9.37 -11.16
C PRO A 700 -0.40 8.35 -11.70
N ARG A 701 0.09 7.45 -12.57
CA ARG A 701 -0.68 6.34 -13.17
C ARG A 701 -0.61 5.05 -12.34
N CYS A 702 0.11 5.03 -11.22
CA CYS A 702 0.06 3.94 -10.25
C CYS A 702 -0.12 4.53 -8.84
N ARG A 703 -1.30 4.32 -8.24
CA ARG A 703 -1.56 4.76 -6.86
C ARG A 703 -2.33 3.74 -6.03
N GLY A 704 -1.86 3.55 -4.80
CA GLY A 704 -2.35 2.54 -3.89
C GLY A 704 -3.77 2.78 -3.38
N TRP A 705 -4.24 4.04 -3.29
CA TRP A 705 -5.62 4.31 -2.86
C TRP A 705 -6.71 3.90 -3.88
N SER A 706 -6.33 3.43 -5.07
CA SER A 706 -7.25 3.12 -6.18
C SER A 706 -7.67 1.64 -6.25
N VAL A 707 -7.42 0.89 -5.18
CA VAL A 707 -7.41 -0.59 -5.22
C VAL A 707 -8.56 -1.28 -4.47
N CYS A 708 -9.60 -0.54 -4.04
CA CYS A 708 -10.77 -1.18 -3.41
C CYS A 708 -11.44 -2.28 -4.26
N PRO A 709 -11.44 -2.28 -5.62
CA PRO A 709 -12.03 -3.39 -6.38
C PRO A 709 -11.41 -4.77 -6.05
N THR A 710 -10.14 -4.82 -5.62
CA THR A 710 -9.49 -6.08 -5.20
C THR A 710 -10.22 -6.75 -4.04
N SER A 711 -10.50 -5.98 -2.98
CA SER A 711 -11.22 -6.48 -1.80
C SER A 711 -12.70 -6.65 -2.09
N ASP A 712 -13.31 -5.65 -2.74
CA ASP A 712 -14.77 -5.51 -2.79
C ASP A 712 -15.41 -6.59 -3.64
N LEU A 713 -14.78 -6.94 -4.78
CA LEU A 713 -15.29 -7.99 -5.67
C LEU A 713 -15.36 -9.36 -4.98
N ILE A 714 -14.45 -9.63 -4.03
CA ILE A 714 -14.47 -10.85 -3.22
C ILE A 714 -15.41 -10.68 -2.00
N ALA A 715 -15.27 -9.58 -1.27
CA ALA A 715 -15.98 -9.36 -0.02
C ALA A 715 -17.50 -9.21 -0.21
N GLU A 716 -17.91 -8.49 -1.24
CA GLU A 716 -19.31 -8.11 -1.45
C GLU A 716 -20.03 -9.01 -2.46
N TYR A 717 -19.39 -9.40 -3.56
CA TYR A 717 -20.06 -10.13 -4.65
C TYR A 717 -19.86 -11.64 -4.59
N VAL A 718 -18.62 -12.11 -4.36
CA VAL A 718 -18.42 -13.52 -3.96
C VAL A 718 -19.00 -13.73 -2.55
N GLY A 719 -18.87 -12.73 -1.69
CA GLY A 719 -19.54 -12.62 -0.40
C GLY A 719 -18.68 -12.99 0.80
N ILE A 720 -17.38 -13.20 0.65
CA ILE A 720 -16.51 -13.71 1.74
C ILE A 720 -15.99 -12.54 2.59
N LYS A 721 -16.42 -12.42 3.84
CA LYS A 721 -15.93 -11.41 4.78
C LYS A 721 -15.32 -12.06 6.01
N ALA A 722 -14.15 -11.59 6.44
CA ALA A 722 -13.60 -11.95 7.76
C ALA A 722 -14.57 -11.50 8.86
N SER A 723 -14.60 -12.17 10.01
CA SER A 723 -15.30 -11.66 11.20
C SER A 723 -14.30 -11.23 12.28
N LEU A 724 -14.73 -10.51 13.31
CA LEU A 724 -13.88 -10.19 14.46
C LEU A 724 -13.50 -11.42 15.29
N ALA A 725 -14.15 -12.57 15.07
CA ALA A 725 -13.78 -13.84 15.65
C ALA A 725 -12.80 -14.57 14.72
N THR A 726 -11.56 -14.73 15.17
CA THR A 726 -10.53 -15.49 14.46
C THR A 726 -11.05 -16.88 14.07
N SER A 727 -10.84 -17.30 12.82
CA SER A 727 -11.35 -18.57 12.25
C SER A 727 -12.87 -18.64 12.01
N ARG A 728 -13.57 -17.51 12.00
CA ARG A 728 -14.97 -17.42 11.60
C ARG A 728 -15.16 -16.36 10.50
N PHE A 729 -15.94 -16.69 9.48
CA PHE A 729 -16.17 -15.84 8.31
C PHE A 729 -17.67 -15.69 8.06
N SER A 730 -18.06 -14.57 7.45
CA SER A 730 -19.40 -14.37 6.90
C SER A 730 -19.37 -14.63 5.40
N ILE A 731 -20.40 -15.28 4.88
CA ILE A 731 -20.58 -15.54 3.45
C ILE A 731 -21.95 -14.99 3.05
N VAL A 732 -21.95 -13.83 2.39
CA VAL A 732 -23.16 -13.13 1.94
C VAL A 732 -23.03 -12.76 0.46
N PRO A 733 -23.39 -13.67 -0.46
CA PRO A 733 -23.24 -13.41 -1.89
C PRO A 733 -24.25 -12.37 -2.39
N HIS A 734 -23.77 -11.31 -3.05
CA HIS A 734 -24.60 -10.37 -3.81
C HIS A 734 -24.49 -10.67 -5.30
N VAL A 735 -25.59 -11.10 -5.90
CA VAL A 735 -25.61 -11.59 -7.29
C VAL A 735 -25.60 -10.46 -8.32
N ALA A 736 -26.25 -9.34 -8.01
CA ALA A 736 -26.46 -8.23 -8.95
C ALA A 736 -26.97 -8.73 -10.33
N ASP A 737 -26.37 -8.25 -11.42
CA ASP A 737 -26.63 -8.68 -12.78
C ASP A 737 -25.71 -9.84 -13.26
N LEU A 738 -24.80 -10.32 -12.39
CA LEU A 738 -23.84 -11.37 -12.71
C LEU A 738 -24.50 -12.75 -12.79
N LYS A 739 -24.02 -13.59 -13.71
CA LYS A 739 -24.49 -14.97 -13.91
C LYS A 739 -23.78 -15.96 -12.99
N TRP A 740 -22.53 -15.68 -12.67
CA TRP A 740 -21.72 -16.47 -11.75
C TRP A 740 -20.58 -15.62 -11.21
N ALA A 741 -20.15 -15.94 -9.99
CA ALA A 741 -18.88 -15.46 -9.43
C ALA A 741 -18.23 -16.57 -8.60
N ARG A 742 -16.91 -16.55 -8.54
CA ARG A 742 -16.10 -17.43 -7.71
C ARG A 742 -14.94 -16.65 -7.13
N GLY A 743 -14.53 -17.00 -5.92
CA GLY A 743 -13.32 -16.47 -5.34
C GLY A 743 -12.92 -17.18 -4.05
N SER A 744 -11.75 -16.84 -3.55
CA SER A 744 -11.20 -17.44 -2.34
C SER A 744 -10.35 -16.45 -1.56
N VAL A 745 -10.33 -16.59 -0.24
CA VAL A 745 -9.41 -15.87 0.66
C VAL A 745 -8.49 -16.86 1.38
N SER A 746 -7.30 -16.40 1.74
CA SER A 746 -6.37 -17.20 2.52
C SER A 746 -6.78 -17.21 3.99
N THR A 747 -6.71 -18.38 4.63
CA THR A 747 -6.84 -18.51 6.09
C THR A 747 -5.63 -19.29 6.63
N PRO A 748 -5.32 -19.20 7.94
CA PRO A 748 -4.26 -20.00 8.55
C PRO A 748 -4.39 -21.52 8.32
N SER A 749 -5.61 -22.01 8.09
CA SER A 749 -5.92 -23.42 7.86
C SER A 749 -5.99 -23.83 6.38
N GLY A 750 -5.74 -22.91 5.45
CA GLY A 750 -5.93 -23.11 4.01
C GLY A 750 -6.99 -22.18 3.41
N PRO A 751 -7.25 -22.27 2.10
CA PRO A 751 -8.17 -21.35 1.42
C PRO A 751 -9.63 -21.61 1.82
N LEU A 752 -10.38 -20.53 2.08
CA LEU A 752 -11.85 -20.53 2.11
C LEU A 752 -12.33 -20.07 0.74
N ALA A 753 -13.07 -20.93 0.03
CA ALA A 753 -13.51 -20.65 -1.35
C ALA A 753 -15.03 -20.70 -1.50
N VAL A 754 -15.56 -19.82 -2.34
CA VAL A 754 -16.97 -19.74 -2.68
C VAL A 754 -17.11 -19.66 -4.20
N GLU A 755 -18.03 -20.45 -4.76
CA GLU A 755 -18.50 -20.30 -6.13
C GLU A 755 -20.02 -20.24 -6.10
N TRP A 756 -20.63 -19.34 -6.86
CA TRP A 756 -22.06 -19.37 -7.07
C TRP A 756 -22.44 -19.17 -8.53
N ARG A 757 -23.58 -19.75 -8.91
CA ARG A 757 -24.21 -19.59 -10.21
C ARG A 757 -25.67 -19.25 -10.04
N ALA A 758 -26.13 -18.21 -10.74
CA ALA A 758 -27.49 -17.70 -10.64
C ALA A 758 -28.17 -17.68 -12.01
N ASN A 759 -29.42 -18.12 -12.04
CA ASN A 759 -30.35 -17.85 -13.14
C ASN A 759 -31.65 -17.26 -12.57
N LYS A 760 -32.71 -17.13 -13.39
CA LYS A 760 -33.96 -16.49 -12.95
C LYS A 760 -34.69 -17.25 -11.84
N THR A 761 -34.53 -18.56 -11.76
CA THR A 761 -35.31 -19.43 -10.88
C THR A 761 -34.47 -20.12 -9.82
N ARG A 762 -33.15 -20.05 -9.91
CA ARG A 762 -32.24 -20.82 -9.07
C ARG A 762 -30.91 -20.10 -8.84
N LEU A 763 -30.46 -20.10 -7.58
CA LEU A 763 -29.10 -19.80 -7.16
C LEU A 763 -28.49 -21.07 -6.57
N THR A 764 -27.28 -21.41 -6.99
CA THR A 764 -26.48 -22.49 -6.38
C THR A 764 -25.20 -21.90 -5.86
N VAL A 765 -24.92 -22.06 -4.57
CA VAL A 765 -23.70 -21.60 -3.89
C VAL A 765 -22.95 -22.83 -3.38
N ARG A 766 -21.71 -22.99 -3.83
CA ARG A 766 -20.75 -23.97 -3.31
C ARG A 766 -19.78 -23.24 -2.39
N VAL A 767 -19.57 -23.78 -1.20
CA VAL A 767 -18.58 -23.26 -0.23
C VAL A 767 -17.64 -24.39 0.16
N ASP A 768 -16.34 -24.14 0.02
CA ASP A 768 -15.28 -25.03 0.48
C ASP A 768 -14.61 -24.41 1.72
N VAL A 769 -14.90 -24.99 2.89
CA VAL A 769 -14.44 -24.48 4.20
C VAL A 769 -13.28 -25.34 4.71
N PRO A 770 -12.11 -24.75 5.03
CA PRO A 770 -10.96 -25.50 5.53
C PRO A 770 -11.15 -25.94 6.99
N ILE A 771 -10.38 -26.93 7.42
CA ILE A 771 -10.44 -27.48 8.79
C ILE A 771 -10.15 -26.38 9.82
N GLY A 772 -10.99 -26.28 10.86
CA GLY A 772 -10.83 -25.28 11.93
C GLY A 772 -11.43 -23.91 11.62
N VAL A 773 -11.99 -23.72 10.41
CA VAL A 773 -12.78 -22.53 10.07
C VAL A 773 -14.27 -22.81 10.16
N LYS A 774 -15.04 -21.81 10.58
CA LYS A 774 -16.52 -21.80 10.50
C LYS A 774 -16.97 -20.67 9.59
N ALA A 775 -18.06 -20.88 8.86
CA ALA A 775 -18.66 -19.85 8.03
C ALA A 775 -20.15 -19.66 8.39
N ASP A 776 -20.55 -18.42 8.61
CA ASP A 776 -21.95 -18.01 8.70
C ASP A 776 -22.42 -17.56 7.33
N VAL A 777 -23.33 -18.30 6.74
CA VAL A 777 -23.83 -18.05 5.40
C VAL A 777 -25.21 -17.40 5.47
N CYS A 778 -25.39 -16.30 4.73
CA CYS A 778 -26.69 -15.70 4.45
C CYS A 778 -26.90 -15.68 2.93
N VAL A 779 -27.88 -16.44 2.44
CA VAL A 779 -28.20 -16.47 1.00
C VAL A 779 -29.33 -15.50 0.64
N PRO A 780 -29.34 -14.94 -0.57
CA PRO A 780 -30.41 -14.05 -1.03
C PRO A 780 -31.70 -14.84 -1.31
N ALA A 781 -32.53 -14.95 -0.29
CA ALA A 781 -33.81 -15.67 -0.31
C ALA A 781 -34.94 -14.78 0.24
N ASP A 782 -36.11 -14.88 -0.39
CA ASP A 782 -37.37 -14.27 0.03
C ASP A 782 -38.25 -15.27 0.79
N LEU A 783 -39.40 -14.83 1.31
CA LEU A 783 -40.37 -15.67 2.01
C LEU A 783 -40.84 -16.89 1.18
N ASN A 784 -40.85 -16.76 -0.16
CA ASN A 784 -41.28 -17.81 -1.07
C ASN A 784 -40.13 -18.70 -1.57
N SER A 785 -38.89 -18.40 -1.18
CA SER A 785 -37.73 -19.18 -1.61
C SER A 785 -37.61 -20.46 -0.80
N GLN A 786 -37.26 -21.57 -1.45
CA GLN A 786 -36.83 -22.79 -0.73
C GLN A 786 -35.31 -22.83 -0.68
N VAL A 787 -34.76 -23.05 0.51
CA VAL A 787 -33.32 -23.14 0.75
C VAL A 787 -32.98 -24.58 1.11
N VAL A 788 -32.02 -25.18 0.40
CA VAL A 788 -31.57 -26.56 0.60
C VAL A 788 -30.06 -26.56 0.79
N LEU A 789 -29.57 -27.10 1.90
CA LEU A 789 -28.14 -27.29 2.22
C LEU A 789 -27.83 -28.78 2.17
N ASP A 790 -26.90 -29.18 1.29
CA ASP A 790 -26.44 -30.58 1.14
C ASP A 790 -27.61 -31.58 0.96
N GLY A 791 -28.62 -31.17 0.18
CA GLY A 791 -29.83 -31.95 -0.07
C GLY A 791 -30.90 -31.87 1.03
N LYS A 792 -30.65 -31.15 2.13
CA LYS A 792 -31.59 -31.02 3.26
C LYS A 792 -32.25 -29.64 3.30
N PRO A 793 -33.59 -29.55 3.31
CA PRO A 793 -34.31 -28.29 3.46
C PRO A 793 -33.89 -27.52 4.72
N GLN A 794 -33.79 -26.20 4.62
CA GLN A 794 -33.46 -25.30 5.72
C GLN A 794 -34.64 -24.38 6.03
N ALA A 795 -34.84 -24.09 7.31
CA ALA A 795 -35.96 -23.27 7.79
C ALA A 795 -35.82 -21.76 7.48
N GLY A 796 -34.66 -21.32 6.97
CA GLY A 796 -34.41 -19.93 6.66
C GLY A 796 -33.14 -19.74 5.84
N LYS A 797 -32.82 -18.47 5.60
CA LYS A 797 -31.68 -18.04 4.77
C LYS A 797 -30.33 -17.99 5.48
N PHE A 798 -30.32 -18.13 6.80
CA PHE A 798 -29.12 -18.11 7.64
C PHE A 798 -28.74 -19.52 8.05
N MET A 799 -27.45 -19.85 7.95
CA MET A 799 -26.90 -21.13 8.38
C MET A 799 -25.45 -21.00 8.79
N THR A 800 -24.99 -21.84 9.71
CA THR A 800 -23.56 -21.96 10.05
C THR A 800 -23.05 -23.29 9.53
N ILE A 801 -21.98 -23.26 8.75
CA ILE A 801 -21.32 -24.44 8.19
C ILE A 801 -19.90 -24.58 8.76
N GLY A 802 -19.47 -25.83 8.90
CA GLY A 802 -18.13 -26.20 9.38
C GLY A 802 -17.22 -26.56 8.22
N ALA A 803 -16.13 -27.27 8.53
CA ALA A 803 -15.18 -27.74 7.53
C ALA A 803 -15.83 -28.75 6.56
N GLY A 804 -15.48 -28.63 5.27
CA GLY A 804 -15.99 -29.48 4.21
C GLY A 804 -16.45 -28.69 2.98
N THR A 805 -16.93 -29.42 1.99
CA THR A 805 -17.61 -28.86 0.82
C THR A 805 -19.11 -28.87 1.08
N HIS A 806 -19.73 -27.70 0.98
CA HIS A 806 -21.17 -27.51 1.16
C HIS A 806 -21.79 -26.95 -0.11
N VAL A 807 -22.99 -27.43 -0.46
CA VAL A 807 -23.77 -26.93 -1.59
C VAL A 807 -25.12 -26.44 -1.09
N ILE A 808 -25.39 -25.15 -1.32
CA ILE A 808 -26.63 -24.48 -0.99
C ILE A 808 -27.37 -24.16 -2.27
N VAL A 809 -28.64 -24.56 -2.34
CA VAL A 809 -29.52 -24.27 -3.47
C VAL A 809 -30.68 -23.41 -2.96
N VAL A 810 -30.91 -22.28 -3.62
CA VAL A 810 -32.06 -21.40 -3.38
C VAL A 810 -32.94 -21.40 -4.62
N THR A 811 -34.20 -21.81 -4.49
CA THR A 811 -35.20 -21.66 -5.55
C THR A 811 -35.86 -20.29 -5.45
N ALA A 812 -36.16 -19.67 -6.59
CA ALA A 812 -36.69 -18.31 -6.67
C ALA A 812 -35.90 -17.32 -5.77
N PRO A 813 -34.58 -17.15 -5.99
CA PRO A 813 -33.76 -16.29 -5.14
C PRO A 813 -34.21 -14.83 -5.25
N ARG A 814 -34.05 -14.07 -4.16
CA ARG A 814 -34.25 -12.62 -4.17
C ARG A 814 -33.25 -12.02 -5.15
N ARG A 815 -33.75 -11.34 -6.18
CA ARG A 815 -32.92 -10.46 -7.01
C ARG A 815 -33.13 -9.05 -6.51
N THR A 816 -32.06 -8.38 -6.06
CA THR A 816 -32.07 -6.92 -6.01
C THR A 816 -32.38 -6.47 -7.44
N SER A 817 -33.49 -5.77 -7.61
CA SER A 817 -34.07 -5.54 -8.93
C SER A 817 -33.17 -4.66 -9.79
N GLN A 818 -33.04 -5.02 -11.06
CA GLN A 818 -32.55 -4.15 -12.14
C GLN A 818 -32.99 -2.71 -11.92
N SER A 819 -32.05 -1.78 -11.70
CA SER A 819 -32.34 -0.36 -11.64
C SER A 819 -32.68 0.17 -13.05
N LYS A 820 -33.90 -0.07 -13.51
CA LYS A 820 -34.67 1.03 -14.09
C LYS A 820 -35.50 1.58 -12.96
N ILE A 821 -35.07 2.70 -12.37
CA ILE A 821 -35.73 3.38 -11.25
C ILE A 821 -37.25 3.45 -11.49
N PRO A 822 -38.09 2.67 -10.77
CA PRO A 822 -39.53 2.89 -10.78
C PRO A 822 -39.90 3.70 -9.54
N LYS A 823 -40.73 4.73 -9.74
CA LYS A 823 -41.30 5.52 -8.64
C LYS A 823 -42.19 4.63 -7.76
N GLY A 824 -41.90 4.63 -6.46
CA GLY A 824 -42.90 4.42 -5.41
C GLY A 824 -43.20 2.98 -4.99
N GLN A 825 -42.22 2.26 -4.44
CA GLN A 825 -42.48 1.20 -3.45
C GLN A 825 -41.23 0.94 -2.59
N GLU A 826 -41.39 1.04 -1.28
CA GLU A 826 -40.33 0.91 -0.27
C GLU A 826 -40.00 -0.57 0.01
N PRO A 827 -38.74 -1.00 -0.11
CA PRO A 827 -38.30 -2.26 0.46
C PRO A 827 -37.87 -2.08 1.92
N THR A 828 -38.36 -2.94 2.80
CA THR A 828 -37.90 -3.05 4.20
C THR A 828 -36.50 -3.70 4.22
N PRO A 829 -35.44 -3.01 4.68
CA PRO A 829 -34.11 -3.60 4.76
C PRO A 829 -34.00 -4.58 5.93
N GLN A 830 -33.22 -5.64 5.76
CA GLN A 830 -32.82 -6.52 6.86
C GLN A 830 -31.47 -6.07 7.42
N PRO A 831 -31.17 -6.33 8.71
CA PRO A 831 -29.92 -5.87 9.31
C PRO A 831 -28.70 -6.48 8.62
N HIS A 832 -27.84 -5.60 8.10
CA HIS A 832 -26.54 -5.91 7.53
C HIS A 832 -25.61 -6.48 8.61
N VAL A 833 -24.86 -7.54 8.26
CA VAL A 833 -23.73 -8.04 9.06
C VAL A 833 -22.45 -7.53 8.41
N GLU A 834 -22.10 -6.29 8.71
CA GLU A 834 -20.71 -5.84 8.58
C GLU A 834 -19.89 -6.37 9.76
N ILE A 835 -18.57 -6.45 9.57
CA ILE A 835 -17.58 -6.59 10.65
C ILE A 835 -17.79 -5.51 11.72
N LEU A 836 -18.31 -4.34 11.33
CA LEU A 836 -18.75 -3.26 12.21
C LEU A 836 -20.12 -3.51 12.86
N GLY A 837 -21.02 -4.27 12.24
CA GLY A 837 -22.36 -4.58 12.76
C GLY A 837 -22.38 -5.53 13.96
N GLU A 838 -21.37 -6.41 14.10
CA GLU A 838 -21.25 -7.28 15.28
C GLU A 838 -21.02 -6.49 16.59
N LEU A 839 -20.39 -5.31 16.50
CA LEU A 839 -20.18 -4.40 17.63
C LEU A 839 -21.48 -3.75 18.10
N TYR A 840 -22.38 -3.44 17.17
CA TYR A 840 -23.67 -2.80 17.47
C TYR A 840 -24.73 -3.78 17.97
N ALA A 841 -24.81 -4.99 17.41
CA ALA A 841 -25.87 -5.93 17.72
C ALA A 841 -25.81 -6.51 19.15
N LYS A 842 -24.61 -6.55 19.77
CA LYS A 842 -24.43 -7.13 21.11
C LYS A 842 -24.93 -6.27 22.27
N ARG A 843 -25.06 -4.94 22.12
CA ARG A 843 -25.50 -4.04 23.23
C ARG A 843 -26.98 -3.67 23.22
N VAL A 844 -27.68 -3.70 22.08
CA VAL A 844 -29.11 -3.35 22.04
C VAL A 844 -29.96 -4.34 22.84
N LYS A 845 -29.60 -5.63 22.88
CA LYS A 845 -30.33 -6.64 23.66
C LYS A 845 -30.15 -6.49 25.18
N THR A 846 -29.04 -5.92 25.64
CA THR A 846 -28.74 -5.80 27.08
C THR A 846 -29.27 -4.51 27.68
N SER A 847 -29.34 -3.41 26.92
CA SER A 847 -29.96 -2.16 27.37
C SER A 847 -31.49 -2.21 27.35
N ALA A 848 -32.10 -2.91 26.38
CA ALA A 848 -33.56 -3.09 26.36
C ALA A 848 -34.08 -3.96 27.52
N ALA A 849 -33.27 -4.89 28.04
CA ALA A 849 -33.64 -5.76 29.16
C ALA A 849 -33.64 -5.05 30.52
N LYS A 850 -33.06 -3.86 30.65
CA LYS A 850 -32.99 -3.09 31.91
C LYS A 850 -34.03 -1.98 32.05
N LEU A 851 -34.80 -1.66 31.00
CA LEU A 851 -35.79 -0.57 31.01
C LEU A 851 -37.26 -1.04 31.06
N GLY A 852 -37.50 -2.31 31.35
CA GLY A 852 -38.84 -2.91 31.26
C GLY A 852 -39.31 -3.64 32.51
N LYS A 853 -39.19 -3.06 33.71
CA LYS A 853 -39.94 -3.52 34.90
C LYS A 853 -40.21 -2.37 35.88
N GLU A 854 -41.31 -1.65 35.66
CA GLU A 854 -42.04 -1.01 36.76
C GLU A 854 -43.50 -1.48 36.73
N GLN A 855 -43.93 -2.06 37.86
CA GLN A 855 -45.31 -2.45 38.14
C GLN A 855 -46.14 -1.22 38.56
N PRO A 856 -47.47 -1.21 38.33
CA PRO A 856 -48.30 -0.06 38.64
C PRO A 856 -48.76 -0.09 40.10
N ALA A 857 -48.53 1.01 40.85
CA ALA A 857 -49.07 1.18 42.20
C ALA A 857 -49.85 2.51 42.34
N LYS A 858 -51.18 2.34 42.37
CA LYS A 858 -52.21 2.97 43.21
C LYS A 858 -52.23 4.50 43.42
N LYS A 859 -53.34 5.06 42.93
CA LYS A 859 -54.01 6.31 43.36
C LYS A 859 -54.06 6.46 44.88
N HIS A 860 -53.61 7.59 45.41
CA HIS A 860 -54.24 8.23 46.58
C HIS A 860 -54.16 9.75 46.53
N SER A 861 -55.30 10.36 46.85
CA SER A 861 -55.57 11.79 46.88
C SER A 861 -54.96 12.48 48.09
N ARG A 862 -54.56 13.76 47.96
CA ARG A 862 -55.04 14.85 48.82
C ARG A 862 -54.56 16.24 48.36
N ARG A 863 -55.50 17.18 48.47
CA ARG A 863 -55.46 18.66 48.42
C ARG A 863 -54.21 19.25 49.11
N THR A 864 -53.63 20.37 48.68
CA THR A 864 -54.10 21.78 48.83
C THR A 864 -53.17 22.71 48.03
N ARG A 865 -53.63 23.60 47.13
CA ARG A 865 -54.20 24.96 47.30
C ARG A 865 -53.14 26.09 47.31
N THR A 866 -53.22 26.95 46.28
CA THR A 866 -52.81 28.39 46.18
C THR A 866 -51.30 28.73 46.28
N ARG A 867 -50.70 29.69 45.57
CA ARG A 867 -51.19 30.99 45.06
C ARG A 867 -50.20 31.56 44.01
N ARG A 868 -50.72 32.46 43.15
CA ARG A 868 -50.08 33.31 42.12
C ARG A 868 -48.94 34.21 42.63
N THR A 869 -47.99 34.55 41.74
CA THR A 869 -47.57 35.88 41.21
C THR A 869 -46.38 35.64 40.24
N ARG A 870 -46.33 36.04 38.95
CA ARG A 870 -46.13 37.40 38.36
C ARG A 870 -44.98 38.15 39.06
N ASP A 871 -43.88 38.61 38.46
CA ASP A 871 -43.60 39.21 37.16
C ASP A 871 -42.08 39.12 36.85
N GLU A 872 -41.71 39.36 35.57
CA GLU A 872 -40.62 40.24 35.06
C GLU A 872 -39.24 40.26 35.79
N GLU A 873 -38.06 40.47 35.20
CA GLU A 873 -37.56 40.82 33.87
C GLU A 873 -36.02 40.60 33.94
N ALA A 874 -35.42 40.30 32.78
CA ALA A 874 -34.11 40.76 32.29
C ALA A 874 -32.76 40.58 33.08
N GLN A 875 -31.76 40.18 32.28
CA GLN A 875 -30.30 40.45 32.39
C GLN A 875 -29.47 39.65 33.41
N TYR A 876 -28.80 38.59 32.96
CA TYR A 876 -27.43 38.63 32.41
C TYR A 876 -27.07 37.30 31.74
#